data_AF-A0A2S1JU87-F1
#
_entry.id   AF-A0A2S1JU87-F1
#
_cell.length_a   1.000
_cell.length_b   1.000
_cell.length_c   1.000
_cell.angle_alpha   90.00
_cell.angle_beta   90.00
_cell.angle_gamma   90.00
#
_symmetry.space_group_name_H-M   'P 1'
#
loop_
_entity.id
_entity.type
_entity.pdbx_description
1 polymer ?
#
loop_
_entity_poly.entity_id
_entity_poly.type
_entity_poly.pdbx_seq_one_letter_code
_entity_poly.pdbx_strand_id
1 'polypeptide(L)'
;MPAGARLNVAAMKQNVVHVTVVGVGLPGESIGWLHLSQLMNMANVVVDAVVEEYWLSSDIASSEKGVIFRGEMARLKAQYGDFKAYSSVEQIPDAHPSLKNLVVISVRTLLTKGIFESVVNKGYRNIYLEKPGADSLEKLREMERIADIKNVNVVVGYQKHIANYVDKAERLNEQWKLKSRSVGFIHHNPHPEANLESIFRQNSEGMLLNQCCHELELCIAKWNLAPHNITDVVVNRDETVQKRFGDIEDFKKLSFTLKTNLGVSFSFLATRCEGVENCIVMRKGLRGRPIFIRQAIQDVLDRALELTRKEKGGMWYCYLFERDYRNLKRLFIESILDSDDEKYLSLPRLLHACGVLELAAAIEPSIKAQLREDEGHHSIVQISDTICQAPTNQRIWYHHGLFNSGNKFLIELLRPPQNRIICCVDDKVWELYGKGITEWQESMGIEFIPIVMKGGEQSKNINSLISMIDEIWKANPLRYREPILAMGGGAVTDTIGFVSAVWRRNTPWIRIPTTLMGMIDSSIGIKVSVNHNIKNGIGAFHCPLHTIIDPSFLKTNPQRVLKSAIGEMIKVGVVFNKDVLDTLSAQGATLLENKFLEPDGLPGDASYKLLINCIDAMLDSIAGDLNEENLSRPMDFGHTLSRWLERDEAFRLMHGEAVGIDCLFTSLVAEKMGLISKADIELLFGIYVQLGLAASVKGLSLDVYKTAIKQISIHRSGTLRAPLPAPLGNCIWVNKIEANHLESAWYDLQERLTRHPELILDPDEIAEEGYLPKQLDLTSHQSAKKLPLRRLRWGFIGCGRIANDFALVLDYLDSSEVFAVASRDFNRAREFANRHGATRAYGSYLELVSDPDIDIVYIATIPELHRQHAELALMAGKPVLIEKPLALTVEDAVRIKKLANKKQLFCMEGMWMRFFPAIKYCRDIINLGNIGKVSQLRADLSFDLRKDEGLQSPKWKVGAGMDAGVYPVHTALMVLGRGISDLEFSGVLDNYGFQEDGAGLIYAHFDSGSTAVVSWSHLVEGAEELEIYGTEGRIKVFAPAHCPTKVSVTRITGDRRTDNETKLYEFPLPRIRGRFNYPNSEGLYYEAQAVQLCIEKNLRESPDLPLADSIQAIRMIEECDQYIKRRAA
;
A
#
# COMPACT_ATOMS: atom_id res chain seq x y z
N MET A 1 51.21 -8.61 -47.91
CA MET A 1 51.58 -8.11 -49.26
C MET A 1 50.30 -7.79 -50.03
N PRO A 2 50.29 -6.86 -51.00
CA PRO A 2 51.42 -6.18 -51.60
C PRO A 2 51.42 -4.64 -51.47
N ALA A 3 52.63 -4.12 -51.67
CA ALA A 3 52.98 -2.72 -51.82
C ALA A 3 52.45 -2.11 -53.12
N GLY A 4 52.22 -0.80 -53.12
CA GLY A 4 52.09 -0.01 -54.35
C GLY A 4 50.88 0.91 -54.44
N ALA A 5 50.78 1.90 -53.56
CA ALA A 5 50.05 3.13 -53.88
C ALA A 5 50.81 4.31 -53.28
N ARG A 6 51.50 5.07 -54.13
CA ARG A 6 51.98 6.41 -53.79
C ARG A 6 50.74 7.26 -53.54
N LEU A 7 50.34 7.37 -52.28
CA LEU A 7 49.30 8.30 -51.85
C LEU A 7 49.81 9.73 -52.04
N ASN A 8 49.02 10.49 -52.77
CA ASN A 8 49.30 11.82 -53.27
C ASN A 8 49.45 12.79 -52.07
N VAL A 9 50.69 13.19 -51.74
CA VAL A 9 51.05 14.03 -50.58
C VAL A 9 50.38 15.43 -50.64
N ALA A 10 49.87 15.86 -51.80
CA ALA A 10 49.12 17.09 -51.96
C ALA A 10 47.66 17.01 -51.45
N ALA A 11 47.04 15.83 -51.43
CA ALA A 11 45.65 15.66 -50.98
C ALA A 11 45.53 15.55 -49.44
N MET A 12 46.63 15.23 -48.74
CA MET A 12 46.66 15.12 -47.26
C MET A 12 46.69 16.48 -46.54
N LYS A 13 47.01 17.59 -47.20
CA LYS A 13 47.08 18.92 -46.57
C LYS A 13 45.75 19.65 -46.44
N GLN A 14 44.65 19.16 -47.05
CA GLN A 14 43.36 19.85 -47.05
C GLN A 14 42.34 19.33 -46.03
N ASN A 15 42.65 18.24 -45.31
CA ASN A 15 41.72 17.63 -44.35
C ASN A 15 42.34 17.47 -42.95
N VAL A 16 43.06 18.48 -42.48
CA VAL A 16 43.63 18.54 -41.12
C VAL A 16 43.22 19.84 -40.41
N VAL A 17 43.07 19.79 -39.09
CA VAL A 17 42.84 20.95 -38.23
C VAL A 17 44.14 21.32 -37.52
N HIS A 18 44.48 22.59 -37.63
CA HIS A 18 45.66 23.22 -37.04
C HIS A 18 45.32 23.71 -35.63
N VAL A 19 45.96 23.13 -34.61
CA VAL A 19 45.57 23.31 -33.21
C VAL A 19 46.63 24.09 -32.44
N THR A 20 46.18 25.10 -31.69
CA THR A 20 46.98 25.79 -30.66
C THR A 20 46.41 25.48 -29.28
N VAL A 21 47.24 25.04 -28.33
CA VAL A 21 46.81 24.77 -26.95
C VAL A 21 47.38 25.84 -26.02
N VAL A 22 46.50 26.58 -25.35
CA VAL A 22 46.80 27.68 -24.43
C VAL A 22 46.56 27.21 -22.99
N GLY A 23 47.56 27.37 -22.13
CA GLY A 23 47.51 26.90 -20.73
C GLY A 23 47.76 25.39 -20.62
N VAL A 24 48.86 24.90 -21.18
CA VAL A 24 49.18 23.46 -21.09
C VAL A 24 49.39 23.03 -19.64
N GLY A 25 50.09 23.83 -18.84
CA GLY A 25 50.45 23.50 -17.46
C GLY A 25 51.34 22.26 -17.36
N LEU A 26 51.52 21.74 -16.14
CA LEU A 26 52.45 20.63 -15.90
C LEU A 26 51.87 19.26 -16.25
N PRO A 27 52.71 18.30 -16.71
CA PRO A 27 52.36 16.90 -16.84
C PRO A 27 51.76 16.36 -15.54
N GLY A 28 50.62 15.69 -15.65
CA GLY A 28 49.93 15.12 -14.51
C GLY A 28 49.20 16.13 -13.61
N GLU A 29 49.59 17.40 -13.54
CA GLU A 29 48.97 18.40 -12.64
C GLU A 29 48.01 19.37 -13.34
N SER A 30 47.89 19.32 -14.68
CA SER A 30 47.06 20.23 -15.47
C SER A 30 46.18 19.51 -16.47
N ILE A 31 44.91 19.92 -16.58
CA ILE A 31 44.01 19.44 -17.63
C ILE A 31 44.50 19.86 -19.02
N GLY A 32 45.16 21.01 -19.16
CA GLY A 32 45.79 21.46 -20.40
C GLY A 32 46.76 20.45 -21.01
N TRP A 33 47.52 19.76 -20.16
CA TRP A 33 48.46 18.72 -20.57
C TRP A 33 47.73 17.50 -21.12
N LEU A 34 46.60 17.13 -20.52
CA LEU A 34 45.73 16.09 -21.01
C LEU A 34 45.15 16.45 -22.39
N HIS A 35 44.69 17.70 -22.58
CA HIS A 35 44.21 18.15 -23.89
C HIS A 35 45.31 18.04 -24.95
N LEU A 36 46.52 18.56 -24.65
CA LEU A 36 47.67 18.49 -25.55
C LEU A 36 47.99 17.03 -25.94
N SER A 37 48.14 16.16 -24.95
CA SER A 37 48.46 14.74 -25.16
C SER A 37 47.39 14.03 -26.00
N GLN A 38 46.11 14.31 -25.76
CA GLN A 38 45.02 13.75 -26.57
C GLN A 38 45.05 14.24 -28.02
N LEU A 39 45.24 15.55 -28.23
CA LEU A 39 45.27 16.17 -29.56
C LEU A 39 46.45 15.68 -30.40
N MET A 40 47.63 15.51 -29.79
CA MET A 40 48.82 14.95 -30.45
C MET A 40 48.61 13.52 -30.99
N ASN A 41 47.66 12.77 -30.41
CA ASN A 41 47.33 11.40 -30.80
C ASN A 41 46.02 11.31 -31.61
N MET A 42 45.42 12.43 -32.02
CA MET A 42 44.21 12.44 -32.84
C MET A 42 44.54 12.42 -34.33
N ALA A 43 43.78 11.62 -35.08
CA ALA A 43 43.80 11.67 -36.54
C ALA A 43 43.31 13.04 -37.03
N ASN A 44 43.86 13.52 -38.15
CA ASN A 44 43.49 14.78 -38.79
C ASN A 44 43.76 16.04 -37.93
N VAL A 45 44.63 15.94 -36.93
CA VAL A 45 45.06 17.07 -36.09
C VAL A 45 46.55 17.30 -36.27
N VAL A 46 46.93 18.57 -36.39
CA VAL A 46 48.33 19.02 -36.31
C VAL A 46 48.40 20.06 -35.20
N VAL A 47 49.19 19.81 -34.16
CA VAL A 47 49.43 20.83 -33.13
C VAL A 47 50.56 21.74 -33.60
N ASP A 48 50.24 22.99 -33.93
CA ASP A 48 51.23 23.95 -34.42
C ASP A 48 51.94 24.69 -33.29
N ALA A 49 51.21 24.94 -32.20
CA ALA A 49 51.67 25.79 -31.12
C ALA A 49 51.13 25.36 -29.76
N VAL A 50 51.94 25.61 -28.75
CA VAL A 50 51.52 25.63 -27.35
C VAL A 50 51.84 26.99 -26.76
N VAL A 51 50.95 27.48 -25.90
CA VAL A 51 51.12 28.73 -25.16
C VAL A 51 51.08 28.39 -23.69
N GLU A 52 52.15 28.72 -22.96
CA GLU A 52 52.22 28.51 -21.52
C GLU A 52 52.92 29.71 -20.86
N GLU A 53 52.12 30.60 -20.28
CA GLU A 53 52.61 31.87 -19.74
C GLU A 53 53.42 31.69 -18.46
N TYR A 54 53.02 30.75 -17.59
CA TYR A 54 53.63 30.64 -16.27
C TYR A 54 54.99 29.95 -16.33
N TRP A 55 55.05 28.76 -16.92
CA TRP A 55 56.26 27.93 -16.92
C TRP A 55 57.31 28.32 -17.96
N LEU A 56 56.94 29.17 -18.94
CA LEU A 56 57.86 29.74 -19.92
C LEU A 56 58.24 31.21 -19.63
N SER A 57 57.69 31.83 -18.57
CA SER A 57 58.13 33.15 -18.10
C SER A 57 59.55 33.11 -17.51
N SER A 58 60.31 34.19 -17.66
CA SER A 58 61.71 34.28 -17.22
C SER A 58 61.92 34.02 -15.73
N ASP A 59 60.92 34.33 -14.90
CA ASP A 59 61.08 34.41 -13.44
C ASP A 59 60.84 33.05 -12.75
N ILE A 60 60.08 32.16 -13.38
CA ILE A 60 59.68 30.85 -12.83
C ILE A 60 60.19 29.70 -13.68
N ALA A 61 60.66 29.96 -14.91
CA ALA A 61 61.27 28.96 -15.78
C ALA A 61 62.43 28.20 -15.08
N SER A 62 63.23 28.85 -14.24
CA SER A 62 64.35 28.22 -13.53
C SER A 62 63.94 27.37 -12.33
N SER A 63 62.67 27.41 -11.90
CA SER A 63 62.15 26.56 -10.82
C SER A 63 62.20 25.07 -11.20
N GLU A 64 62.24 24.18 -10.20
CA GLU A 64 62.23 22.73 -10.38
C GLU A 64 61.09 22.27 -11.33
N LYS A 65 59.88 22.80 -11.10
CA LYS A 65 58.71 22.54 -11.94
C LYS A 65 58.86 23.11 -13.37
N GLY A 66 59.44 24.30 -13.52
CA GLY A 66 59.73 24.88 -14.84
C GLY A 66 60.75 24.07 -15.66
N VAL A 67 61.76 23.47 -15.00
CA VAL A 67 62.72 22.56 -15.63
C VAL A 67 62.03 21.26 -16.09
N ILE A 68 61.18 20.68 -15.23
CA ILE A 68 60.38 19.48 -15.57
C ILE A 68 59.51 19.75 -16.80
N PHE A 69 58.80 20.89 -16.82
CA PHE A 69 57.96 21.27 -17.95
C PHE A 69 58.76 21.31 -19.26
N ARG A 70 59.90 22.01 -19.29
CA ARG A 70 60.74 22.09 -20.51
C ARG A 70 61.29 20.73 -20.94
N GLY A 71 61.67 19.87 -20.00
CA GLY A 71 62.13 18.52 -20.30
C GLY A 71 61.06 17.69 -21.01
N GLU A 72 59.82 17.71 -20.49
CA GLU A 72 58.70 17.02 -21.11
C GLU A 72 58.27 17.64 -22.44
N MET A 73 58.34 18.97 -22.58
CA MET A 73 58.10 19.65 -23.86
C MET A 73 59.11 19.23 -24.93
N ALA A 74 60.40 19.12 -24.57
CA ALA A 74 61.44 18.62 -25.47
C ALA A 74 61.19 17.15 -25.87
N ARG A 75 60.73 16.32 -24.93
CA ARG A 75 60.34 14.93 -25.19
C ARG A 75 59.19 14.83 -26.18
N LEU A 76 58.14 15.65 -26.02
CA LEU A 76 56.99 15.68 -26.94
C LEU A 76 57.41 16.12 -28.35
N LYS A 77 58.28 17.14 -28.47
CA LYS A 77 58.82 17.57 -29.77
C LYS A 77 59.59 16.46 -30.48
N ALA A 78 60.40 15.69 -29.74
CA ALA A 78 61.14 14.57 -30.28
C ALA A 78 60.21 13.43 -30.75
N GLN A 79 59.06 13.24 -30.10
CA GLN A 79 58.14 12.14 -30.38
C GLN A 79 57.13 12.45 -31.50
N TYR A 80 56.60 13.69 -31.56
CA TYR A 80 55.45 14.03 -32.41
C TYR A 80 55.75 15.09 -33.50
N GLY A 81 57.00 15.57 -33.60
CA GLY A 81 57.40 16.61 -34.54
C GLY A 81 57.49 17.99 -33.92
N ASP A 82 58.02 18.96 -34.67
CA ASP A 82 58.33 20.29 -34.14
C ASP A 82 57.10 21.21 -34.18
N PHE A 83 56.70 21.69 -33.00
CA PHE A 83 55.66 22.70 -32.79
C PHE A 83 56.22 23.85 -31.95
N LYS A 84 55.68 25.05 -32.06
CA LYS A 84 56.24 26.24 -31.41
C LYS A 84 55.71 26.40 -29.98
N ALA A 85 56.57 26.84 -29.07
CA ALA A 85 56.18 27.15 -27.69
C ALA A 85 56.27 28.67 -27.49
N TYR A 86 55.19 29.27 -27.00
CA TYR A 86 55.08 30.70 -26.77
C TYR A 86 54.77 30.99 -25.31
N SER A 87 55.28 32.12 -24.83
CA SER A 87 55.06 32.59 -23.45
C SER A 87 53.81 33.47 -23.31
N SER A 88 53.16 33.83 -24.42
CA SER A 88 51.88 34.56 -24.40
C SER A 88 51.12 34.34 -25.70
N VAL A 89 49.80 34.56 -25.65
CA VAL A 89 48.94 34.50 -26.84
C VAL A 89 49.35 35.55 -27.86
N GLU A 90 49.85 36.71 -27.44
CA GLU A 90 50.26 37.78 -28.37
C GLU A 90 51.38 37.37 -29.33
N GLN A 91 52.20 36.39 -28.94
CA GLN A 91 53.32 35.87 -29.75
C GLN A 91 52.87 34.86 -30.82
N ILE A 92 51.64 34.33 -30.75
CA ILE A 92 51.14 33.42 -31.79
C ILE A 92 50.78 34.22 -33.05
N PRO A 93 50.93 33.66 -34.26
CA PRO A 93 50.56 34.33 -35.50
C PRO A 93 49.06 34.64 -35.57
N ASP A 94 48.66 35.60 -36.40
CA ASP A 94 47.25 35.79 -36.73
C ASP A 94 46.71 34.57 -37.50
N ALA A 95 45.43 34.28 -37.33
CA ALA A 95 44.79 33.13 -37.96
C ALA A 95 44.80 33.25 -39.49
N HIS A 96 45.36 32.24 -40.16
CA HIS A 96 45.41 32.23 -41.61
C HIS A 96 44.01 31.88 -42.20
N PRO A 97 43.43 32.71 -43.09
CA PRO A 97 42.05 32.52 -43.57
C PRO A 97 41.78 31.18 -44.26
N SER A 98 42.82 30.55 -44.84
CA SER A 98 42.69 29.27 -45.54
C SER A 98 42.94 28.04 -44.66
N LEU A 99 43.33 28.21 -43.39
CA LEU A 99 43.61 27.10 -42.48
C LEU A 99 42.43 26.88 -41.55
N LYS A 100 41.99 25.63 -41.44
CA LYS A 100 41.05 25.18 -40.43
C LYS A 100 41.76 25.18 -39.08
N ASN A 101 41.57 26.23 -38.29
CA ASN A 101 42.23 26.42 -37.01
C ASN A 101 41.31 26.08 -35.83
N LEU A 102 41.89 25.61 -34.73
CA LEU A 102 41.23 25.39 -33.44
C LEU A 102 42.16 25.86 -32.32
N VAL A 103 41.65 26.68 -31.40
CA VAL A 103 42.37 27.07 -30.19
C VAL A 103 41.75 26.41 -28.98
N VAL A 104 42.53 25.67 -28.20
CA VAL A 104 42.10 25.08 -26.92
C VAL A 104 42.59 25.97 -25.79
N ILE A 105 41.68 26.59 -25.06
CA ILE A 105 41.99 27.49 -23.93
C ILE A 105 41.72 26.73 -22.63
N SER A 106 42.79 26.42 -21.90
CA SER A 106 42.80 25.62 -20.67
C SER A 106 43.55 26.35 -19.55
N VAL A 107 43.23 27.62 -19.35
CA VAL A 107 43.84 28.49 -18.31
C VAL A 107 42.97 28.51 -17.05
N ARG A 108 43.46 29.16 -15.98
CA ARG A 108 42.65 29.45 -14.79
C ARG A 108 41.40 30.23 -15.20
N THR A 109 40.24 29.85 -14.66
CA THR A 109 38.91 30.40 -14.97
C THR A 109 38.85 31.94 -14.99
N LEU A 110 39.56 32.59 -14.06
CA LEU A 110 39.64 34.05 -13.95
C LEU A 110 40.39 34.75 -15.10
N LEU A 111 41.29 34.04 -15.80
CA LEU A 111 42.08 34.55 -16.93
C LEU A 111 41.39 34.30 -18.28
N THR A 112 40.38 33.42 -18.31
CA THR A 112 39.83 32.89 -19.55
C THR A 112 39.28 33.97 -20.49
N LYS A 113 38.58 34.99 -19.98
CA LYS A 113 38.02 36.08 -20.81
C LYS A 113 39.10 36.84 -21.59
N GLY A 114 40.17 37.28 -20.91
CA GLY A 114 41.23 38.07 -21.55
C GLY A 114 41.95 37.27 -22.64
N ILE A 115 42.25 36.00 -22.35
CA ILE A 115 42.84 35.07 -23.30
C ILE A 115 41.90 34.81 -24.50
N PHE A 116 40.61 34.62 -24.24
CA PHE A 116 39.59 34.45 -25.29
C PHE A 116 39.54 35.66 -26.23
N GLU A 117 39.52 36.88 -25.68
CA GLU A 117 39.50 38.12 -26.47
C GLU A 117 40.76 38.27 -27.33
N SER A 118 41.94 38.02 -26.78
CA SER A 118 43.20 38.03 -27.55
C SER A 118 43.18 37.02 -28.70
N VAL A 119 42.67 35.81 -28.46
CA VAL A 119 42.54 34.77 -29.49
C VAL A 119 41.56 35.19 -30.60
N VAL A 120 40.37 35.70 -30.23
CA VAL A 120 39.38 36.18 -31.20
C VAL A 120 39.88 37.37 -32.01
N ASN A 121 40.61 38.31 -31.37
CA ASN A 121 41.20 39.48 -32.03
C ASN A 121 42.28 39.10 -33.06
N LYS A 122 42.99 37.99 -32.84
CA LYS A 122 43.91 37.40 -33.82
C LYS A 122 43.21 36.65 -34.96
N GLY A 123 41.89 36.64 -35.00
CA GLY A 123 41.09 36.11 -36.10
C GLY A 123 40.76 34.62 -36.03
N TYR A 124 41.07 33.94 -34.92
CA TYR A 124 40.72 32.54 -34.72
C TYR A 124 39.21 32.39 -34.55
N ARG A 125 38.61 31.41 -35.23
CA ARG A 125 37.15 31.24 -35.30
C ARG A 125 36.61 29.98 -34.66
N ASN A 126 37.45 29.03 -34.27
CA ASN A 126 37.00 27.84 -33.54
C ASN A 126 37.78 27.74 -32.23
N ILE A 127 37.07 27.78 -31.11
CA ILE A 127 37.64 27.82 -29.78
C ILE A 127 37.02 26.71 -28.93
N TYR A 128 37.88 25.90 -28.32
CA TYR A 128 37.52 24.99 -27.24
C TYR A 128 37.88 25.65 -25.92
N LEU A 129 36.92 25.81 -25.02
CA LEU A 129 37.08 26.48 -23.74
C LEU A 129 36.96 25.47 -22.60
N GLU A 130 37.92 25.41 -21.69
CA GLU A 130 37.76 24.56 -20.52
C GLU A 130 36.67 25.09 -19.57
N LYS A 131 35.96 24.17 -18.92
CA LYS A 131 34.83 24.48 -18.01
C LYS A 131 35.30 25.23 -16.75
N PRO A 132 34.44 26.05 -16.12
CA PRO A 132 33.09 26.42 -16.56
C PRO A 132 33.06 27.53 -17.64
N GLY A 133 34.22 28.00 -18.08
CA GLY A 133 34.40 29.02 -19.12
C GLY A 133 34.75 30.40 -18.58
N ALA A 134 34.05 30.90 -17.55
CA ALA A 134 34.42 32.11 -16.83
C ALA A 134 33.98 32.05 -15.36
N ASP A 135 34.46 32.99 -14.55
CA ASP A 135 34.19 33.11 -13.11
C ASP A 135 32.93 33.94 -12.79
N SER A 136 32.29 34.53 -13.79
CA SER A 136 31.04 35.30 -13.61
C SER A 136 30.17 35.27 -14.86
N LEU A 137 28.85 35.36 -14.64
CA LEU A 137 27.85 35.36 -15.71
C LEU A 137 28.04 36.55 -16.66
N GLU A 138 28.39 37.72 -16.13
CA GLU A 138 28.63 38.94 -16.90
C GLU A 138 29.74 38.74 -17.95
N LYS A 139 30.90 38.22 -17.52
CA LYS A 139 32.03 37.93 -18.41
C LYS A 139 31.66 36.90 -19.47
N LEU A 140 30.93 35.84 -19.10
CA LEU A 140 30.47 34.80 -20.01
C LEU A 140 29.49 35.34 -21.07
N ARG A 141 28.54 36.20 -20.69
CA ARG A 141 27.62 36.88 -21.60
C ARG A 141 28.33 37.89 -22.51
N GLU A 142 29.40 38.49 -22.05
CA GLU A 142 30.26 39.33 -22.91
C GLU A 142 31.01 38.48 -23.94
N MET A 143 31.61 37.36 -23.52
CA MET A 143 32.26 36.42 -24.43
C MET A 143 31.27 35.85 -25.47
N GLU A 144 30.04 35.53 -25.08
CA GLU A 144 28.95 35.11 -25.98
C GLU A 144 28.65 36.19 -27.02
N ARG A 145 28.47 37.46 -26.59
CA ARG A 145 28.27 38.58 -27.52
C ARG A 145 29.45 38.77 -28.48
N ILE A 146 30.68 38.66 -27.98
CA ILE A 146 31.89 38.78 -28.82
C ILE A 146 31.93 37.65 -29.85
N ALA A 147 31.63 36.41 -29.43
CA ALA A 147 31.58 35.26 -30.31
C ALA A 147 30.53 35.43 -31.41
N ASP A 148 29.32 35.89 -31.06
CA ASP A 148 28.24 36.12 -32.02
C ASP A 148 28.59 37.23 -33.02
N ILE A 149 29.11 38.36 -32.55
CA ILE A 149 29.50 39.50 -33.41
C ILE A 149 30.63 39.10 -34.37
N LYS A 150 31.56 38.27 -33.91
CA LYS A 150 32.75 37.86 -34.68
C LYS A 150 32.56 36.53 -35.43
N ASN A 151 31.39 35.91 -35.31
CA ASN A 151 31.07 34.58 -35.85
C ASN A 151 32.12 33.51 -35.48
N VAL A 152 32.35 33.37 -34.18
CA VAL A 152 33.30 32.43 -33.58
C VAL A 152 32.53 31.25 -33.00
N ASN A 153 32.90 30.04 -33.42
CA ASN A 153 32.39 28.80 -32.87
C ASN A 153 33.10 28.47 -31.56
N VAL A 154 32.35 28.36 -30.47
CA VAL A 154 32.89 28.11 -29.13
C VAL A 154 32.25 26.87 -28.52
N VAL A 155 33.06 25.84 -28.29
CA VAL A 155 32.68 24.64 -27.54
C VAL A 155 33.28 24.70 -26.14
N VAL A 156 32.47 24.52 -25.11
CA VAL A 156 32.89 24.48 -23.72
C VAL A 156 33.11 23.02 -23.31
N GLY A 157 34.06 22.77 -22.42
CA GLY A 157 34.51 21.44 -21.99
C GLY A 157 33.51 20.62 -21.17
N TYR A 158 32.20 20.68 -21.44
CA TYR A 158 31.18 19.84 -20.80
C TYR A 158 31.10 18.45 -21.47
N GLN A 159 32.13 17.62 -21.28
CA GLN A 159 32.26 16.30 -21.91
C GLN A 159 31.12 15.32 -21.61
N LYS A 160 30.41 15.48 -20.48
CA LYS A 160 29.28 14.60 -20.15
C LYS A 160 28.11 14.78 -21.12
N HIS A 161 27.97 15.94 -21.78
CA HIS A 161 26.91 16.24 -22.76
C HIS A 161 26.80 15.18 -23.87
N ILE A 162 27.94 14.69 -24.36
CA ILE A 162 28.05 13.77 -25.51
C ILE A 162 28.45 12.34 -25.10
N ALA A 163 28.38 12.03 -23.81
CA ALA A 163 28.79 10.72 -23.32
C ALA A 163 27.67 9.70 -23.58
N ASN A 164 28.01 8.53 -24.13
CA ASN A 164 27.05 7.48 -24.54
C ASN A 164 26.04 7.07 -23.46
N TYR A 165 26.41 7.20 -22.18
CA TYR A 165 25.54 6.85 -21.07
C TYR A 165 24.43 7.88 -20.83
N VAL A 166 24.65 9.14 -21.22
CA VAL A 166 23.64 10.21 -21.20
C VAL A 166 22.61 9.95 -22.28
N ASP A 167 23.02 9.64 -23.52
CA ASP A 167 22.09 9.26 -24.60
C ASP A 167 21.29 7.99 -24.28
N LYS A 168 21.89 7.07 -23.53
CA LYS A 168 21.18 5.87 -23.05
C LYS A 168 20.16 6.23 -21.97
N ALA A 169 20.51 7.13 -21.04
CA ALA A 169 19.57 7.61 -20.04
C ALA A 169 18.40 8.38 -20.69
N GLU A 170 18.69 9.24 -21.65
CA GLU A 170 17.69 10.02 -22.41
C GLU A 170 16.73 9.10 -23.21
N ARG A 171 17.26 8.14 -23.97
CA ARG A 171 16.43 7.15 -24.69
C ARG A 171 15.59 6.28 -23.76
N LEU A 172 16.13 5.87 -22.61
CA LEU A 172 15.37 5.13 -21.61
C LEU A 172 14.23 5.99 -21.04
N ASN A 173 14.46 7.29 -20.82
CA ASN A 173 13.44 8.23 -20.39
C ASN A 173 12.31 8.37 -21.42
N GLU A 174 12.64 8.50 -22.71
CA GLU A 174 11.68 8.58 -23.82
C GLU A 174 10.92 7.27 -24.05
N GLN A 175 11.64 6.14 -24.18
CA GLN A 175 11.07 4.83 -24.51
C GLN A 175 10.06 4.37 -23.47
N TRP A 176 10.26 4.73 -22.21
CA TRP A 176 9.47 4.18 -21.11
C TRP A 176 8.27 5.05 -20.73
N LYS A 177 7.96 6.16 -21.45
CA LYS A 177 6.93 7.15 -21.06
C LYS A 177 6.96 7.42 -19.54
N LEU A 178 8.16 7.47 -18.96
CA LEU A 178 8.31 7.37 -17.51
C LEU A 178 7.72 8.61 -16.86
N LYS A 179 6.78 8.41 -15.94
CA LYS A 179 6.48 9.35 -14.85
C LYS A 179 7.69 9.42 -13.89
N SER A 180 8.91 9.61 -14.38
CA SER A 180 10.12 9.75 -13.57
C SER A 180 10.03 11.09 -12.83
N ARG A 181 9.85 11.04 -11.50
CA ARG A 181 9.74 12.25 -10.67
C ARG A 181 11.10 12.73 -10.14
N SER A 182 12.19 12.00 -10.36
CA SER A 182 13.54 12.42 -9.94
C SER A 182 14.68 11.88 -10.81
N VAL A 183 15.64 12.74 -11.14
CA VAL A 183 16.95 12.42 -11.73
C VAL A 183 18.01 12.73 -10.69
N GLY A 184 18.94 11.80 -10.45
CA GLY A 184 20.04 11.96 -9.52
C GLY A 184 21.37 12.00 -10.25
N PHE A 185 22.31 12.77 -9.74
CA PHE A 185 23.67 12.83 -10.23
C PHE A 185 24.63 12.56 -9.09
N ILE A 186 25.48 11.56 -9.26
CA ILE A 186 26.56 11.23 -8.34
C ILE A 186 27.88 11.55 -9.03
N HIS A 187 28.68 12.38 -8.39
CA HIS A 187 29.98 12.81 -8.86
C HIS A 187 31.03 12.63 -7.77
N HIS A 188 31.70 11.50 -7.77
CA HIS A 188 32.77 11.23 -6.82
C HIS A 188 34.15 11.55 -7.38
N ASN A 189 34.90 12.35 -6.61
CA ASN A 189 36.33 12.52 -6.77
C ASN A 189 37.05 11.83 -5.60
N PRO A 190 37.93 10.86 -5.88
CA PRO A 190 38.71 10.14 -4.86
C PRO A 190 40.05 10.81 -4.49
N HIS A 191 40.08 12.12 -4.19
CA HIS A 191 41.34 12.72 -3.75
C HIS A 191 41.71 12.33 -2.31
N PRO A 192 43.01 12.15 -1.99
CA PRO A 192 43.44 12.05 -0.61
C PRO A 192 43.03 13.30 0.19
N GLU A 193 42.46 13.11 1.38
CA GLU A 193 41.98 14.22 2.21
C GLU A 193 43.10 15.21 2.58
N ALA A 194 44.35 14.74 2.66
CA ALA A 194 45.53 15.59 2.86
C ALA A 194 45.73 16.68 1.79
N ASN A 195 45.15 16.51 0.60
CA ASN A 195 45.30 17.44 -0.52
C ASN A 195 44.17 18.49 -0.60
N LEU A 196 43.18 18.45 0.32
CA LEU A 196 41.96 19.23 0.21
C LEU A 196 42.21 20.75 0.21
N GLU A 197 43.16 21.25 1.01
CA GLU A 197 43.53 22.67 1.02
C GLU A 197 44.07 23.13 -0.36
N SER A 198 44.97 22.34 -0.96
CA SER A 198 45.50 22.62 -2.29
C SER A 198 44.40 22.62 -3.35
N ILE A 199 43.45 21.69 -3.25
CA ILE A 199 42.32 21.60 -4.18
C ILE A 199 41.42 22.83 -4.07
N PHE A 200 41.13 23.31 -2.86
CA PHE A 200 40.31 24.51 -2.65
C PHE A 200 40.98 25.75 -3.24
N ARG A 201 42.31 25.88 -3.09
CA ARG A 201 43.09 26.98 -3.70
C ARG A 201 43.10 26.91 -5.22
N GLN A 202 43.14 25.70 -5.79
CA GLN A 202 43.16 25.51 -7.24
C GLN A 202 41.78 25.68 -7.89
N ASN A 203 40.71 25.32 -7.17
CA ASN A 203 39.32 25.38 -7.64
C ASN A 203 38.55 26.46 -6.87
N SER A 204 39.04 27.70 -6.93
CA SER A 204 38.52 28.84 -6.15
C SER A 204 37.07 29.21 -6.48
N GLU A 205 36.56 28.76 -7.63
CA GLU A 205 35.16 28.92 -8.06
C GLU A 205 34.16 28.05 -7.26
N GLY A 206 34.65 27.15 -6.41
CA GLY A 206 33.82 26.33 -5.53
C GLY A 206 33.36 25.00 -6.14
N MET A 207 32.87 24.09 -5.30
CA MET A 207 32.42 22.76 -5.75
C MET A 207 31.27 22.83 -6.77
N LEU A 208 30.36 23.79 -6.62
CA LEU A 208 29.18 23.92 -7.48
C LEU A 208 29.55 24.25 -8.93
N LEU A 209 30.49 25.17 -9.13
CA LEU A 209 30.92 25.65 -10.46
C LEU A 209 32.11 24.88 -11.05
N ASN A 210 32.87 24.16 -10.23
CA ASN A 210 33.95 23.32 -10.73
C ASN A 210 33.52 21.86 -10.96
N GLN A 211 32.80 21.26 -10.01
CA GLN A 211 32.52 19.83 -10.01
C GLN A 211 31.10 19.52 -10.49
N CYS A 212 30.09 20.18 -9.93
CA CYS A 212 28.68 19.98 -10.28
C CYS A 212 28.26 20.63 -11.61
N CYS A 213 29.13 21.44 -12.22
CA CYS A 213 28.80 22.21 -13.42
C CYS A 213 28.41 21.32 -14.61
N HIS A 214 28.98 20.11 -14.71
CA HIS A 214 28.59 19.16 -15.76
C HIS A 214 27.14 18.67 -15.56
N GLU A 215 26.77 18.35 -14.33
CA GLU A 215 25.43 17.88 -13.99
C GLU A 215 24.39 18.98 -14.18
N LEU A 216 24.72 20.21 -13.77
CA LEU A 216 23.89 21.39 -14.02
C LEU A 216 23.71 21.64 -15.52
N GLU A 217 24.79 21.52 -16.30
CA GLU A 217 24.74 21.66 -17.75
C GLU A 217 23.82 20.63 -18.41
N LEU A 218 23.91 19.37 -17.98
CA LEU A 218 23.01 18.32 -18.44
C LEU A 218 21.54 18.65 -18.13
N CYS A 219 21.25 19.14 -16.92
CA CYS A 219 19.90 19.58 -16.55
C CYS A 219 19.36 20.65 -17.50
N ILE A 220 20.19 21.60 -17.90
CA ILE A 220 19.83 22.67 -18.83
C ILE A 220 19.64 22.11 -20.24
N ALA A 221 20.63 21.39 -20.76
CA ALA A 221 20.64 20.92 -22.14
C ALA A 221 19.59 19.84 -22.43
N LYS A 222 19.32 18.95 -21.47
CA LYS A 222 18.47 17.76 -21.66
C LYS A 222 17.09 17.86 -21.00
N TRP A 223 16.93 18.69 -19.96
CA TRP A 223 15.66 18.86 -19.25
C TRP A 223 15.14 20.29 -19.22
N ASN A 224 15.80 21.22 -19.93
CA ASN A 224 15.42 22.63 -20.00
C ASN A 224 15.28 23.29 -18.62
N LEU A 225 16.13 22.88 -17.66
CA LEU A 225 16.12 23.44 -16.32
C LEU A 225 16.60 24.89 -16.35
N ALA A 226 15.79 25.79 -15.79
CA ALA A 226 16.12 27.19 -15.61
C ALA A 226 15.72 27.69 -14.21
N PRO A 227 16.28 28.81 -13.71
CA PRO A 227 15.99 29.33 -12.38
C PRO A 227 14.50 29.48 -12.07
N HIS A 228 13.72 29.97 -13.04
CA HIS A 228 12.27 30.20 -12.88
C HIS A 228 11.44 28.92 -12.76
N ASN A 229 12.01 27.75 -13.05
CA ASN A 229 11.36 26.46 -12.88
C ASN A 229 11.63 25.82 -11.52
N ILE A 230 12.58 26.35 -10.75
CA ILE A 230 12.90 25.84 -9.42
C ILE A 230 11.86 26.34 -8.43
N THR A 231 11.21 25.41 -7.75
CA THR A 231 10.21 25.71 -6.71
C THR A 231 10.80 25.66 -5.31
N ASP A 232 11.85 24.86 -5.10
CA ASP A 232 12.50 24.68 -3.82
C ASP A 232 13.93 24.13 -4.00
N VAL A 233 14.82 24.44 -3.06
CA VAL A 233 16.18 23.91 -2.98
C VAL A 233 16.29 23.26 -1.60
N VAL A 234 16.60 21.97 -1.53
CA VAL A 234 16.69 21.23 -0.26
C VAL A 234 18.10 20.70 -0.09
N VAL A 235 18.82 21.16 0.93
CA VAL A 235 20.15 20.66 1.27
C VAL A 235 20.04 19.42 2.15
N ASN A 236 20.70 18.33 1.77
CA ASN A 236 20.88 17.18 2.65
C ASN A 236 22.04 17.47 3.61
N ARG A 237 21.72 17.92 4.83
CA ARG A 237 22.72 18.32 5.84
C ARG A 237 23.60 17.14 6.27
N ASP A 238 23.05 15.93 6.37
CA ASP A 238 23.80 14.74 6.82
C ASP A 238 24.87 14.29 5.82
N GLU A 239 24.68 14.64 4.55
CA GLU A 239 25.62 14.33 3.47
C GLU A 239 26.40 15.56 2.99
N THR A 240 26.23 16.72 3.60
CA THR A 240 26.95 17.95 3.23
C THR A 240 28.01 18.28 4.27
N VAL A 241 29.25 18.42 3.82
CA VAL A 241 30.41 18.68 4.70
C VAL A 241 31.16 19.88 4.17
N GLN A 242 31.11 21.00 4.90
CA GLN A 242 31.94 22.18 4.65
C GLN A 242 33.29 22.08 5.38
N LYS A 243 34.34 22.65 4.78
CA LYS A 243 35.66 22.79 5.39
C LYS A 243 36.17 24.20 5.18
N ARG A 244 36.93 24.69 6.14
CA ARG A 244 37.59 26.00 6.09
C ARG A 244 39.09 25.82 6.31
N PHE A 245 39.88 26.45 5.45
CA PHE A 245 41.33 26.53 5.54
C PHE A 245 41.76 28.00 5.42
N GLY A 246 42.01 28.66 6.56
CA GLY A 246 42.26 30.10 6.59
C GLY A 246 41.07 30.89 6.04
N ASP A 247 41.30 31.68 5.00
CA ASP A 247 40.29 32.53 4.35
C ASP A 247 39.43 31.79 3.31
N ILE A 248 39.70 30.50 3.06
CA ILE A 248 39.02 29.72 2.01
C ILE A 248 38.04 28.73 2.66
N GLU A 249 36.77 28.82 2.27
CA GLU A 249 35.68 27.96 2.74
C GLU A 249 34.91 27.38 1.55
N ASP A 250 34.79 26.05 1.51
CA ASP A 250 34.08 25.33 0.44
C ASP A 250 33.69 23.91 0.92
N PHE A 251 33.08 23.10 0.05
CA PHE A 251 32.53 21.79 0.38
C PHE A 251 33.53 20.64 0.19
N LYS A 252 33.78 19.82 1.21
CA LYS A 252 34.37 18.48 1.05
C LYS A 252 33.36 17.55 0.35
N LYS A 253 32.09 17.68 0.72
CA LYS A 253 30.95 16.92 0.21
C LYS A 253 29.73 17.84 0.12
N LEU A 254 28.98 17.77 -0.96
CA LEU A 254 27.78 18.58 -1.19
C LEU A 254 26.66 17.67 -1.68
N SER A 255 25.53 17.68 -0.96
CA SER A 255 24.33 16.91 -1.32
C SER A 255 23.10 17.82 -1.25
N PHE A 256 22.39 17.98 -2.37
CA PHE A 256 21.19 18.82 -2.45
C PHE A 256 20.21 18.33 -3.52
N THR A 257 18.95 18.76 -3.41
CA THR A 257 17.89 18.46 -4.36
C THR A 257 17.19 19.74 -4.81
N LEU A 258 17.03 19.90 -6.12
CA LEU A 258 16.22 20.93 -6.76
C LEU A 258 14.83 20.36 -7.03
N LYS A 259 13.80 20.96 -6.44
CA LYS A 259 12.41 20.69 -6.82
C LYS A 259 12.01 21.65 -7.92
N THR A 260 11.23 21.15 -8.88
CA THR A 260 10.83 21.96 -10.03
C THR A 260 9.33 21.87 -10.31
N ASN A 261 8.80 22.84 -11.03
CA ASN A 261 7.46 22.80 -11.60
C ASN A 261 7.36 22.03 -12.93
N LEU A 262 8.47 21.44 -13.39
CA LEU A 262 8.55 20.63 -14.62
C LEU A 262 8.07 19.18 -14.40
N GLY A 263 7.69 18.82 -13.18
CA GLY A 263 7.29 17.45 -12.82
C GLY A 263 8.46 16.50 -12.55
N VAL A 264 9.70 17.01 -12.54
CA VAL A 264 10.95 16.27 -12.28
C VAL A 264 11.75 17.00 -11.20
N SER A 265 12.30 16.27 -10.24
CA SER A 265 13.29 16.79 -9.26
C SER A 265 14.70 16.36 -9.64
N PHE A 266 15.71 17.16 -9.30
CA PHE A 266 17.11 16.88 -9.60
C PHE A 266 17.91 16.79 -8.31
N SER A 267 18.47 15.63 -8.00
CA SER A 267 19.33 15.43 -6.82
C SER A 267 20.79 15.39 -7.24
N PHE A 268 21.67 15.99 -6.44
CA PHE A 268 23.09 16.12 -6.72
C PHE A 268 23.86 15.67 -5.49
N LEU A 269 24.82 14.77 -5.68
CA LEU A 269 25.78 14.33 -4.68
C LEU A 269 27.18 14.46 -5.28
N ALA A 270 28.01 15.33 -4.70
CA ALA A 270 29.39 15.52 -5.10
C ALA A 270 30.34 15.36 -3.91
N THR A 271 31.42 14.60 -4.09
CA THR A 271 32.47 14.38 -3.06
C THR A 271 33.83 14.75 -3.63
N ARG A 272 34.74 15.27 -2.79
CA ARG A 272 36.16 15.51 -3.17
C ARG A 272 37.12 14.41 -2.72
N CYS A 273 36.74 13.58 -1.75
CA CYS A 273 37.66 12.60 -1.14
C CYS A 273 37.12 11.17 -1.05
N GLU A 274 35.93 10.89 -1.58
CA GLU A 274 35.20 9.64 -1.28
C GLU A 274 34.61 9.04 -2.56
N GLY A 275 34.72 7.71 -2.71
CA GLY A 275 34.10 6.96 -3.79
C GLY A 275 34.77 7.14 -5.16
N VAL A 276 34.35 6.34 -6.13
CA VAL A 276 34.88 6.36 -7.53
C VAL A 276 33.76 6.43 -8.58
N GLU A 277 32.53 6.61 -8.11
CA GLU A 277 31.32 6.52 -8.92
C GLU A 277 30.98 7.86 -9.57
N ASN A 278 30.68 7.83 -10.87
CA ASN A 278 30.26 8.99 -11.63
C ASN A 278 29.10 8.59 -12.54
N CYS A 279 27.86 8.80 -12.10
CA CYS A 279 26.68 8.25 -12.75
C CYS A 279 25.46 9.19 -12.73
N ILE A 280 24.60 9.00 -13.72
CA ILE A 280 23.22 9.50 -13.71
C ILE A 280 22.35 8.38 -13.17
N VAL A 281 21.61 8.69 -12.13
CA VAL A 281 20.67 7.81 -11.45
C VAL A 281 19.26 8.24 -11.81
N MET A 282 18.61 7.50 -12.72
CA MET A 282 17.18 7.72 -12.97
C MET A 282 16.36 6.86 -12.01
N ARG A 283 15.43 7.47 -11.27
CA ARG A 283 14.59 6.74 -10.31
C ARG A 283 13.14 6.74 -10.76
N LYS A 284 12.48 5.58 -10.62
CA LYS A 284 11.04 5.46 -10.82
C LYS A 284 10.36 5.78 -9.50
N GLY A 285 9.77 6.95 -9.33
CA GLY A 285 9.24 7.39 -8.04
C GLY A 285 10.24 8.29 -7.28
N LEU A 286 9.86 8.76 -6.09
CA LEU A 286 10.55 9.85 -5.39
C LEU A 286 11.88 9.46 -4.74
N ARG A 287 12.09 8.16 -4.51
CA ARG A 287 13.34 7.59 -3.97
C ARG A 287 13.73 6.26 -4.61
N GLY A 288 13.06 5.93 -5.72
CA GLY A 288 13.10 4.60 -6.28
C GLY A 288 14.43 4.05 -6.71
N ARG A 289 14.46 2.74 -6.97
CA ARG A 289 15.67 2.03 -7.37
C ARG A 289 16.27 2.71 -8.61
N PRO A 290 17.59 2.98 -8.63
CA PRO A 290 18.26 3.50 -9.80
C PRO A 290 18.05 2.55 -10.99
N ILE A 291 17.27 2.99 -11.97
CA ILE A 291 16.96 2.28 -13.21
C ILE A 291 18.20 2.19 -14.11
N PHE A 292 19.07 3.19 -14.00
CA PHE A 292 20.32 3.27 -14.72
C PHE A 292 21.39 3.74 -13.73
N ILE A 293 22.45 2.96 -13.59
CA ILE A 293 23.70 3.37 -12.94
C ILE A 293 24.78 3.08 -13.98
N ARG A 294 25.49 4.11 -14.44
CA ARG A 294 26.81 3.86 -15.00
C ARG A 294 27.78 3.66 -13.83
N GLN A 295 27.99 2.42 -13.40
CA GLN A 295 29.20 2.13 -12.63
C GLN A 295 30.41 2.39 -13.55
N ALA A 296 31.47 2.99 -13.00
CA ALA A 296 32.72 3.08 -13.71
C ALA A 296 33.15 1.64 -14.07
N ILE A 297 33.40 1.39 -15.36
CA ILE A 297 33.84 0.08 -15.82
C ILE A 297 35.14 -0.23 -15.08
N GLN A 298 35.23 -1.38 -14.40
CA GLN A 298 36.38 -1.75 -13.57
C GLN A 298 37.71 -1.59 -14.33
N ASP A 299 37.74 -1.92 -15.63
CA ASP A 299 38.91 -1.73 -16.50
C ASP A 299 39.35 -0.26 -16.65
N VAL A 300 38.43 0.70 -16.59
CA VAL A 300 38.72 2.14 -16.64
C VAL A 300 39.25 2.60 -15.28
N LEU A 301 38.70 2.09 -14.18
CA LEU A 301 39.21 2.32 -12.83
C LEU A 301 40.62 1.77 -12.67
N ASP A 302 40.85 0.53 -13.09
CA ASP A 302 42.15 -0.15 -12.99
C ASP A 302 43.18 0.55 -13.86
N ARG A 303 42.82 0.98 -15.08
CA ARG A 303 43.70 1.75 -15.96
C ARG A 303 43.97 3.15 -15.45
N ALA A 304 42.97 3.84 -14.90
CA ALA A 304 43.16 5.14 -14.26
C ALA A 304 44.10 5.00 -13.05
N LEU A 305 43.88 3.99 -12.20
CA LEU A 305 44.74 3.67 -11.06
C LEU A 305 46.16 3.28 -11.50
N GLU A 306 46.33 2.51 -12.58
CA GLU A 306 47.63 2.13 -13.13
C GLU A 306 48.39 3.33 -13.69
N LEU A 307 47.72 4.21 -14.45
CA LEU A 307 48.29 5.45 -14.97
C LEU A 307 48.68 6.41 -13.81
N THR A 308 47.86 6.47 -12.77
CA THR A 308 48.14 7.24 -11.55
C THR A 308 49.39 6.75 -10.82
N ARG A 309 49.57 5.42 -10.73
CA ARG A 309 50.77 4.81 -10.13
C ARG A 309 52.02 5.10 -10.95
N LYS A 310 51.89 5.19 -12.29
CA LYS A 310 52.99 5.54 -13.20
C LYS A 310 53.37 7.02 -13.14
N GLU A 311 52.41 7.92 -12.92
CA GLU A 311 52.62 9.39 -13.01
C GLU A 311 52.79 10.12 -11.66
N LYS A 312 53.04 9.42 -10.53
CA LYS A 312 53.40 9.98 -9.21
C LYS A 312 52.73 11.33 -8.86
N GLY A 313 51.41 11.35 -8.70
CA GLY A 313 50.69 12.49 -8.09
C GLY A 313 49.72 13.27 -8.98
N GLY A 314 49.41 12.78 -10.18
CA GLY A 314 48.55 13.50 -11.12
C GLY A 314 47.04 13.52 -10.83
N MET A 315 46.33 14.42 -11.53
CA MET A 315 44.86 14.63 -11.61
C MET A 315 44.13 13.41 -12.18
N TRP A 316 44.20 12.30 -11.47
CA TRP A 316 43.81 11.02 -12.01
C TRP A 316 42.32 10.86 -12.29
N TYR A 317 41.48 11.65 -11.62
CA TYR A 317 40.05 11.69 -11.90
C TYR A 317 39.75 12.12 -13.34
N CYS A 318 40.62 12.91 -13.99
CA CYS A 318 40.46 13.29 -15.40
C CYS A 318 40.58 12.09 -16.34
N TYR A 319 41.31 11.04 -15.93
CA TYR A 319 41.38 9.80 -16.70
C TYR A 319 40.07 9.01 -16.67
N LEU A 320 39.20 9.20 -15.66
CA LEU A 320 37.86 8.62 -15.63
C LEU A 320 36.99 9.12 -16.80
N PHE A 321 37.26 10.35 -17.27
CA PHE A 321 36.53 11.01 -18.36
C PHE A 321 37.37 11.17 -19.64
N GLU A 322 38.55 10.54 -19.71
CA GLU A 322 39.49 10.73 -20.82
C GLU A 322 38.83 10.51 -22.18
N ARG A 323 38.06 9.42 -22.29
CA ARG A 323 37.34 9.05 -23.51
C ARG A 323 36.28 10.07 -23.91
N ASP A 324 35.55 10.61 -22.93
CA ASP A 324 34.48 11.58 -23.16
C ASP A 324 35.08 12.91 -23.64
N TYR A 325 36.16 13.39 -22.99
CA TYR A 325 36.92 14.57 -23.43
C TYR A 325 37.54 14.40 -24.82
N ARG A 326 38.03 13.20 -25.15
CA ARG A 326 38.57 12.87 -26.47
C ARG A 326 37.47 12.88 -27.53
N ASN A 327 36.30 12.32 -27.20
CA ASN A 327 35.15 12.27 -28.10
C ASN A 327 34.59 13.66 -28.39
N LEU A 328 34.48 14.52 -27.37
CA LEU A 328 33.99 15.90 -27.53
C LEU A 328 34.89 16.69 -28.49
N LYS A 329 36.22 16.61 -28.30
CA LYS A 329 37.20 17.23 -29.21
C LYS A 329 37.10 16.67 -30.63
N ARG A 330 36.98 15.34 -30.79
CA ARG A 330 36.81 14.69 -32.10
C ARG A 330 35.57 15.22 -32.82
N LEU A 331 34.42 15.29 -32.15
CA LEU A 331 33.18 15.79 -32.75
C LEU A 331 33.31 17.27 -33.17
N PHE A 332 33.97 18.09 -32.35
CA PHE A 332 34.22 19.48 -32.71
C PHE A 332 35.15 19.60 -33.92
N ILE A 333 36.26 18.85 -33.93
CA ILE A 333 37.19 18.79 -35.08
C ILE A 333 36.45 18.36 -36.35
N GLU A 334 35.61 17.34 -36.27
CA GLU A 334 34.81 16.90 -37.43
C GLU A 334 33.83 17.98 -37.89
N SER A 335 33.16 18.71 -36.98
CA SER A 335 32.30 19.83 -37.40
C SER A 335 33.07 20.93 -38.15
N ILE A 336 34.34 21.18 -37.77
CA ILE A 336 35.23 22.13 -38.46
C ILE A 336 35.66 21.59 -39.82
N LEU A 337 35.98 20.30 -39.90
CA LEU A 337 36.39 19.65 -41.15
C LEU A 337 35.23 19.59 -42.15
N ASP A 338 34.05 19.22 -41.69
CA ASP A 338 32.85 19.02 -42.51
C ASP A 338 32.10 20.33 -42.80
N SER A 339 32.40 21.41 -42.05
CA SER A 339 31.62 22.66 -42.06
C SER A 339 30.14 22.40 -41.76
N ASP A 340 29.90 21.55 -40.76
CA ASP A 340 28.59 21.05 -40.37
C ASP A 340 28.05 21.85 -39.16
N ASP A 341 27.21 22.82 -39.45
CA ASP A 341 26.59 23.68 -38.44
C ASP A 341 25.65 22.91 -37.51
N GLU A 342 24.95 21.88 -38.00
CA GLU A 342 24.06 21.06 -37.15
C GLU A 342 24.87 20.29 -36.11
N LYS A 343 26.00 19.70 -36.55
CA LYS A 343 26.92 19.01 -35.66
C LYS A 343 27.51 19.96 -34.62
N TYR A 344 27.88 21.17 -34.99
CA TYR A 344 28.33 22.18 -34.02
C TYR A 344 27.23 22.60 -33.03
N LEU A 345 26.00 22.82 -33.51
CA LEU A 345 24.87 23.21 -32.66
C LEU A 345 24.51 22.15 -31.62
N SER A 346 24.81 20.87 -31.89
CA SER A 346 24.66 19.75 -30.95
C SER A 346 25.70 19.69 -29.83
N LEU A 347 26.74 20.53 -29.87
CA LEU A 347 27.83 20.53 -28.89
C LEU A 347 27.54 21.54 -27.74
N PRO A 348 28.18 21.37 -26.58
CA PRO A 348 28.06 22.31 -25.47
C PRO A 348 28.68 23.68 -25.82
N ARG A 349 27.86 24.72 -26.01
CA ARG A 349 28.27 26.10 -26.33
C ARG A 349 28.24 27.06 -25.13
N LEU A 350 28.65 28.31 -25.34
CA LEU A 350 28.64 29.38 -24.33
C LEU A 350 27.26 29.62 -23.69
N LEU A 351 26.17 29.42 -24.43
CA LEU A 351 24.81 29.52 -23.90
C LEU A 351 24.58 28.56 -22.72
N HIS A 352 25.06 27.31 -22.83
CA HIS A 352 24.92 26.33 -21.76
C HIS A 352 25.77 26.73 -20.54
N ALA A 353 26.99 27.25 -20.76
CA ALA A 353 27.82 27.78 -19.69
C ALA A 353 27.17 28.98 -18.97
N CYS A 354 26.52 29.88 -19.72
CA CYS A 354 25.74 30.97 -19.14
C CYS A 354 24.59 30.43 -18.28
N GLY A 355 23.84 29.44 -18.78
CA GLY A 355 22.78 28.79 -18.01
C GLY A 355 23.29 28.15 -16.71
N VAL A 356 24.46 27.52 -16.73
CA VAL A 356 25.07 26.90 -15.54
C VAL A 356 25.37 27.95 -14.47
N LEU A 357 25.99 29.08 -14.85
CA LEU A 357 26.32 30.15 -13.89
C LEU A 357 25.06 30.85 -13.38
N GLU A 358 24.06 31.05 -14.24
CA GLU A 358 22.77 31.62 -13.85
C GLU A 358 22.04 30.72 -12.84
N LEU A 359 22.02 29.42 -13.10
CA LEU A 359 21.42 28.41 -12.22
C LEU A 359 22.18 28.32 -10.89
N ALA A 360 23.51 28.26 -10.93
CA ALA A 360 24.34 28.21 -9.73
C ALA A 360 24.15 29.45 -8.85
N ALA A 361 24.13 30.64 -9.45
CA ALA A 361 23.90 31.90 -8.72
C ALA A 361 22.50 31.96 -8.08
N ALA A 362 21.50 31.33 -8.70
CA ALA A 362 20.14 31.27 -8.14
C ALA A 362 20.03 30.33 -6.92
N ILE A 363 20.76 29.21 -6.90
CA ILE A 363 20.62 28.18 -5.87
C ILE A 363 21.62 28.32 -4.71
N GLU A 364 22.82 28.85 -4.97
CA GLU A 364 23.90 28.95 -3.98
C GLU A 364 23.51 29.73 -2.70
N PRO A 365 22.79 30.87 -2.76
CA PRO A 365 22.34 31.56 -1.55
C PRO A 365 21.43 30.71 -0.67
N SER A 366 20.53 29.93 -1.27
CA SER A 366 19.62 29.03 -0.54
C SER A 366 20.39 27.89 0.13
N ILE A 367 21.37 27.30 -0.58
CA ILE A 367 22.24 26.27 -0.02
C ILE A 367 22.99 26.81 1.20
N LYS A 368 23.60 28.00 1.08
CA LYS A 368 24.35 28.62 2.18
C LYS A 368 23.45 29.05 3.34
N ALA A 369 22.23 29.53 3.08
CA ALA A 369 21.29 29.93 4.13
C ALA A 369 20.85 28.74 4.98
N GLN A 370 20.51 27.62 4.35
CA GLN A 370 20.14 26.38 5.02
C GLN A 370 21.28 25.73 5.83
N LEU A 371 22.51 26.21 5.71
CA LEU A 371 23.65 25.73 6.50
C LEU A 371 24.04 26.67 7.65
N ARG A 372 23.45 27.89 7.73
CA ARG A 372 23.74 28.89 8.78
C ARG A 372 22.77 28.87 9.97
N GLU A 373 21.66 28.15 9.89
CA GLU A 373 20.73 28.00 11.01
C GLU A 373 21.34 27.08 12.09
N ASP A 374 22.13 27.70 12.97
CA ASP A 374 22.68 27.13 14.20
C ASP A 374 21.67 27.34 15.34
N GLU A 375 20.69 26.45 15.49
CA GLU A 375 20.00 26.25 16.78
C GLU A 375 19.68 24.77 16.98
N GLY A 376 20.19 24.24 18.10
CA GLY A 376 20.18 22.84 18.48
C GLY A 376 18.84 22.15 18.24
N HIS A 377 18.82 21.23 17.29
CA HIS A 377 17.74 20.28 17.09
C HIS A 377 18.33 18.88 17.13
N HIS A 378 17.91 18.12 18.14
CA HIS A 378 18.03 16.67 18.13
C HIS A 378 17.41 16.13 16.82
N SER A 379 18.24 15.49 16.00
CA SER A 379 17.86 14.42 15.06
C SER A 379 16.49 14.53 14.38
N ILE A 380 16.25 15.62 13.63
CA ILE A 380 15.11 15.72 12.70
C ILE A 380 15.62 15.44 11.28
N VAL A 381 15.28 14.27 10.74
CA VAL A 381 15.50 13.95 9.32
C VAL A 381 14.14 13.86 8.63
N GLN A 382 13.84 14.84 7.76
CA GLN A 382 12.70 14.72 6.86
C GLN A 382 13.01 13.62 5.84
N ILE A 383 12.35 12.46 5.97
CA ILE A 383 12.60 11.32 5.09
C ILE A 383 12.05 11.57 3.71
N SER A 384 10.88 12.17 3.48
CA SER A 384 10.49 12.42 2.08
C SER A 384 9.54 13.60 1.90
N ASP A 385 9.74 14.32 0.79
CA ASP A 385 8.64 15.00 0.12
C ASP A 385 8.00 14.02 -0.85
N THR A 386 7.01 13.25 -0.42
CA THR A 386 6.18 12.59 -1.42
C THR A 386 5.25 13.62 -2.03
N ILE A 387 5.66 14.19 -3.18
CA ILE A 387 4.72 14.81 -4.11
C ILE A 387 3.85 13.67 -4.66
N CYS A 388 2.84 13.21 -3.92
CA CYS A 388 1.74 12.46 -4.48
C CYS A 388 1.01 13.43 -5.41
N GLN A 389 1.17 13.25 -6.74
CA GLN A 389 0.39 13.97 -7.75
C GLN A 389 -1.01 14.26 -7.22
N ALA A 390 -1.35 15.54 -7.30
CA ALA A 390 -2.56 16.18 -6.80
C ALA A 390 -3.79 15.24 -6.71
N PRO A 391 -4.58 15.37 -5.63
CA PRO A 391 -4.68 16.62 -4.87
C PRO A 391 -3.91 16.68 -3.54
N THR A 392 -3.23 15.63 -3.06
CA THR A 392 -2.69 15.64 -1.68
C THR A 392 -1.31 14.97 -1.54
N ASN A 393 -0.28 15.78 -1.23
CA ASN A 393 1.09 15.35 -0.90
C ASN A 393 1.17 14.92 0.57
N GLN A 394 1.45 13.65 0.85
CA GLN A 394 1.87 13.18 2.19
C GLN A 394 3.36 13.49 2.39
N ARG A 395 3.75 14.00 3.57
CA ARG A 395 5.16 14.04 3.99
C ARG A 395 5.45 12.94 5.00
N ILE A 396 6.59 12.25 4.86
CA ILE A 396 7.03 11.23 5.81
C ILE A 396 8.22 11.76 6.61
N TRP A 397 8.12 11.69 7.93
CA TRP A 397 9.10 12.20 8.88
C TRP A 397 9.74 11.05 9.65
N TYR A 398 11.06 11.06 9.83
CA TYR A 398 11.71 10.25 10.85
C TYR A 398 11.92 11.13 12.06
N HIS A 399 11.48 10.68 13.23
CA HIS A 399 11.70 11.42 14.45
C HIS A 399 11.83 10.47 15.63
N HIS A 400 12.93 10.53 16.37
CA HIS A 400 13.11 9.70 17.56
C HIS A 400 12.59 10.42 18.82
N GLY A 401 11.67 9.80 19.56
CA GLY A 401 11.19 10.34 20.85
C GLY A 401 10.25 11.55 20.70
N LEU A 402 9.18 11.36 19.93
CA LEU A 402 8.17 12.38 19.61
C LEU A 402 7.55 13.03 20.85
N PHE A 403 7.33 12.25 21.91
CA PHE A 403 6.68 12.68 23.16
C PHE A 403 7.68 12.80 24.33
N ASN A 404 8.96 13.05 24.04
CA ASN A 404 9.92 13.41 25.09
C ASN A 404 9.64 14.84 25.58
N SER A 405 9.66 15.06 26.91
CA SER A 405 9.49 16.39 27.50
C SER A 405 10.38 17.43 26.83
N GLY A 406 9.82 18.58 26.46
CA GLY A 406 10.55 19.64 25.75
C GLY A 406 10.51 19.56 24.20
N ASN A 407 10.06 18.45 23.61
CA ASN A 407 10.06 18.27 22.16
C ASN A 407 8.95 19.08 21.47
N LYS A 408 9.33 20.03 20.61
CA LYS A 408 8.40 20.94 19.91
C LYS A 408 7.97 20.48 18.51
N PHE A 409 8.54 19.39 17.98
CA PHE A 409 8.35 18.98 16.59
C PHE A 409 6.87 18.89 16.18
N LEU A 410 6.05 18.21 16.98
CA LEU A 410 4.62 18.04 16.66
C LEU A 410 3.86 19.38 16.67
N ILE A 411 4.26 20.31 17.53
CA ILE A 411 3.63 21.64 17.65
C ILE A 411 4.03 22.53 16.47
N GLU A 412 5.31 22.51 16.10
CA GLU A 412 5.83 23.27 14.96
C GLU A 412 5.26 22.76 13.63
N LEU A 413 5.08 21.43 13.52
CA LEU A 413 4.47 20.78 12.36
C LEU A 413 2.98 21.13 12.25
N LEU A 414 2.22 21.03 13.35
CA LEU A 414 0.76 21.18 13.32
C LEU A 414 0.26 22.62 13.40
N ARG A 415 1.01 23.48 14.10
CA ARG A 415 0.58 24.85 14.48
C ARG A 415 -0.88 24.87 14.99
N PRO A 416 -1.19 24.12 16.06
CA PRO A 416 -2.57 23.83 16.46
C PRO A 416 -3.30 25.13 16.87
N PRO A 417 -4.39 25.51 16.16
CA PRO A 417 -5.01 26.83 16.29
C PRO A 417 -5.72 27.06 17.62
N GLN A 418 -6.12 25.99 18.31
CA GLN A 418 -6.81 26.03 19.61
C GLN A 418 -5.90 25.58 20.76
N ASN A 419 -4.58 25.50 20.53
CA ASN A 419 -3.62 24.98 21.48
C ASN A 419 -4.00 23.59 22.04
N ARG A 420 -4.58 22.74 21.17
CA ARG A 420 -4.95 21.36 21.47
C ARG A 420 -4.65 20.43 20.30
N ILE A 421 -4.48 19.15 20.59
CA ILE A 421 -4.25 18.06 19.61
C ILE A 421 -5.25 16.94 19.90
N ILE A 422 -6.00 16.53 18.88
CA ILE A 422 -6.95 15.41 18.96
C ILE A 422 -6.29 14.18 18.33
N CYS A 423 -6.16 13.10 19.12
CA CYS A 423 -5.50 11.88 18.66
C CYS A 423 -6.35 10.65 18.97
N CYS A 424 -6.72 9.92 17.93
CA CYS A 424 -7.22 8.56 18.05
C CYS A 424 -6.05 7.60 18.29
N VAL A 425 -6.03 6.95 19.45
CA VAL A 425 -4.89 6.17 19.95
C VAL A 425 -5.28 4.73 20.27
N ASP A 426 -4.43 3.78 19.89
CA ASP A 426 -4.54 2.38 20.28
C ASP A 426 -4.53 2.22 21.81
N ASP A 427 -5.44 1.39 22.36
CA ASP A 427 -5.61 1.19 23.79
C ASP A 427 -4.34 0.73 24.51
N LYS A 428 -3.54 -0.14 23.89
CA LYS A 428 -2.27 -0.59 24.45
C LYS A 428 -1.17 0.46 24.33
N VAL A 429 -1.17 1.23 23.25
CA VAL A 429 -0.26 2.38 23.14
C VAL A 429 -0.59 3.41 24.22
N TRP A 430 -1.87 3.71 24.47
CA TRP A 430 -2.27 4.64 25.52
C TRP A 430 -1.90 4.14 26.91
N GLU A 431 -2.11 2.85 27.18
CA GLU A 431 -1.69 2.22 28.45
C GLU A 431 -0.18 2.37 28.70
N LEU A 432 0.64 2.18 27.67
CA LEU A 432 2.10 2.19 27.78
C LEU A 432 2.72 3.59 27.76
N TYR A 433 2.19 4.50 26.93
CA TYR A 433 2.80 5.80 26.63
C TYR A 433 1.97 6.99 27.08
N GLY A 434 0.72 6.81 27.52
CA GLY A 434 -0.19 7.90 27.90
C GLY A 434 0.35 8.78 29.02
N LYS A 435 1.10 8.21 29.98
CA LYS A 435 1.78 8.98 31.02
C LYS A 435 2.86 9.91 30.43
N GLY A 436 3.73 9.39 29.56
CA GLY A 436 4.77 10.19 28.90
C GLY A 436 4.19 11.29 28.00
N ILE A 437 3.09 11.00 27.30
CA ILE A 437 2.35 12.01 26.53
C ILE A 437 1.76 13.09 27.45
N THR A 438 1.30 12.71 28.64
CA THR A 438 0.80 13.66 29.65
C THR A 438 1.90 14.57 30.20
N GLU A 439 3.08 14.02 30.46
CA GLU A 439 4.25 14.82 30.88
C GLU A 439 4.73 15.75 29.75
N TRP A 440 4.71 15.27 28.50
CA TRP A 440 5.03 16.08 27.32
C TRP A 440 4.05 17.24 27.12
N GLN A 441 2.73 16.99 27.20
CA GLN A 441 1.73 18.05 26.99
C GLN A 441 1.87 19.17 28.05
N GLU A 442 2.18 18.81 29.30
CA GLU A 442 2.46 19.76 30.38
C GLU A 442 3.69 20.60 30.08
N SER A 443 4.78 19.96 29.62
CA SER A 443 6.03 20.66 29.26
C SER A 443 5.86 21.65 28.11
N MET A 444 4.90 21.39 27.22
CA MET A 444 4.62 22.20 26.04
C MET A 444 3.51 23.24 26.25
N GLY A 445 2.73 23.11 27.34
CA GLY A 445 1.57 23.95 27.59
C GLY A 445 0.47 23.77 26.54
N ILE A 446 0.25 22.55 26.05
CA ILE A 446 -0.77 22.21 25.04
C ILE A 446 -1.75 21.17 25.61
N GLU A 447 -3.01 21.16 25.15
CA GLU A 447 -3.98 20.12 25.53
C GLU A 447 -3.91 18.93 24.57
N PHE A 448 -3.63 17.72 25.06
CA PHE A 448 -3.70 16.49 24.28
C PHE A 448 -4.99 15.73 24.60
N ILE A 449 -5.85 15.53 23.60
CA ILE A 449 -7.16 14.90 23.73
C ILE A 449 -7.09 13.48 23.14
N PRO A 450 -6.96 12.43 23.98
CA PRO A 450 -6.93 11.04 23.52
C PRO A 450 -8.34 10.51 23.27
N ILE A 451 -8.58 9.97 22.07
CA ILE A 451 -9.75 9.15 21.73
C ILE A 451 -9.26 7.70 21.64
N VAL A 452 -9.52 6.91 22.68
CA VAL A 452 -8.94 5.57 22.78
C VAL A 452 -9.75 4.56 21.95
N MET A 453 -9.08 3.88 21.02
CA MET A 453 -9.61 2.81 20.19
C MET A 453 -8.95 1.49 20.56
N LYS A 454 -9.73 0.41 20.66
CA LYS A 454 -9.17 -0.93 20.84
C LYS A 454 -8.29 -1.31 19.64
N GLY A 455 -7.08 -1.78 19.88
CA GLY A 455 -6.15 -2.23 18.85
C GLY A 455 -6.47 -3.60 18.22
N GLY A 456 -5.68 -3.96 17.21
CA GLY A 456 -5.65 -5.28 16.56
C GLY A 456 -6.69 -5.49 15.45
N GLU A 457 -6.49 -6.52 14.62
CA GLU A 457 -7.28 -6.76 13.40
C GLU A 457 -8.78 -6.98 13.67
N GLN A 458 -9.13 -7.56 14.83
CA GLN A 458 -10.52 -7.73 15.29
C GLN A 458 -11.28 -6.41 15.45
N SER A 459 -10.56 -5.33 15.76
CA SER A 459 -11.15 -3.99 15.91
C SER A 459 -11.38 -3.29 14.57
N LYS A 460 -10.76 -3.79 13.49
CA LYS A 460 -10.78 -3.19 12.16
C LYS A 460 -12.09 -3.56 11.43
N ASN A 461 -13.22 -3.03 11.89
CA ASN A 461 -14.54 -3.37 11.37
C ASN A 461 -15.46 -2.12 11.29
N ILE A 462 -16.60 -2.25 10.60
CA ILE A 462 -17.55 -1.14 10.36
C ILE A 462 -18.09 -0.54 11.67
N ASN A 463 -18.29 -1.35 12.72
CA ASN A 463 -18.81 -0.83 14.00
C ASN A 463 -17.80 0.09 14.68
N SER A 464 -16.50 -0.28 14.66
CA SER A 464 -15.44 0.58 15.18
C SER A 464 -15.32 1.87 14.39
N LEU A 465 -15.47 1.83 13.06
CA LEU A 465 -15.50 3.04 12.22
C LEU A 465 -16.62 4.01 12.65
N ILE A 466 -17.85 3.50 12.87
CA ILE A 466 -18.98 4.33 13.30
C ILE A 466 -18.74 4.89 14.71
N SER A 467 -18.29 4.05 15.65
CA SER A 467 -17.95 4.47 17.02
C SER A 467 -16.91 5.60 17.03
N MET A 468 -15.86 5.49 16.20
CA MET A 468 -14.84 6.52 16.10
C MET A 468 -15.35 7.81 15.48
N ILE A 469 -16.29 7.75 14.54
CA ILE A 469 -16.98 8.96 14.06
C ILE A 469 -17.71 9.68 15.20
N ASP A 470 -18.41 8.95 16.06
CA ASP A 470 -19.16 9.53 17.18
C ASP A 470 -18.23 10.15 18.23
N GLU A 471 -17.12 9.48 18.56
CA GLU A 471 -16.14 10.03 19.51
C GLU A 471 -15.41 11.27 18.94
N ILE A 472 -15.02 11.24 17.66
CA ILE A 472 -14.45 12.41 16.98
C ILE A 472 -15.46 13.57 16.92
N TRP A 473 -16.74 13.27 16.73
CA TRP A 473 -17.79 14.29 16.74
C TRP A 473 -17.90 14.99 18.09
N LYS A 474 -17.77 14.25 19.21
CA LYS A 474 -17.76 14.83 20.57
C LYS A 474 -16.57 15.76 20.80
N ALA A 475 -15.38 15.40 20.30
CA ALA A 475 -14.20 16.26 20.36
C ALA A 475 -14.33 17.53 19.47
N ASN A 476 -15.23 17.47 18.47
CA ASN A 476 -15.63 18.56 17.59
C ASN A 476 -14.44 19.32 16.96
N PRO A 477 -13.62 18.64 16.12
CA PRO A 477 -12.49 19.27 15.45
C PRO A 477 -12.91 20.32 14.42
N LEU A 478 -12.11 21.37 14.29
CA LEU A 478 -12.19 22.33 13.19
C LEU A 478 -11.93 21.61 11.86
N ARG A 479 -12.85 21.80 10.90
CA ARG A 479 -12.93 21.00 9.66
C ARG A 479 -11.61 20.77 8.93
N TYR A 480 -10.75 21.79 8.80
CA TYR A 480 -9.49 21.71 8.06
C TYR A 480 -8.26 22.16 8.83
N ARG A 481 -8.43 22.83 9.98
CA ARG A 481 -7.32 23.39 10.77
C ARG A 481 -6.90 22.52 11.94
N GLU A 482 -7.65 21.47 12.26
CA GLU A 482 -7.31 20.48 13.29
C GLU A 482 -7.33 19.09 12.64
N PRO A 483 -6.20 18.62 12.08
CA PRO A 483 -6.11 17.28 11.55
C PRO A 483 -6.25 16.24 12.66
N ILE A 484 -6.93 15.13 12.36
CA ILE A 484 -7.06 14.00 13.30
C ILE A 484 -5.77 13.19 13.30
N LEU A 485 -5.13 13.00 14.45
CA LEU A 485 -3.97 12.11 14.57
C LEU A 485 -4.44 10.67 14.79
N ALA A 486 -3.85 9.72 14.09
CA ALA A 486 -4.05 8.29 14.27
C ALA A 486 -2.74 7.66 14.76
N MET A 487 -2.72 7.15 15.99
CA MET A 487 -1.54 6.58 16.63
C MET A 487 -1.77 5.12 17.04
N GLY A 488 -1.10 4.20 16.36
CA GLY A 488 -1.30 2.76 16.57
C GLY A 488 -0.66 1.91 15.47
N GLY A 489 -0.94 0.60 15.48
CA GLY A 489 -0.61 -0.28 14.36
C GLY A 489 -1.51 -0.09 13.13
N GLY A 490 -1.28 -0.88 12.08
CA GLY A 490 -2.02 -0.80 10.81
C GLY A 490 -3.54 -0.82 10.94
N ALA A 491 -4.10 -1.62 11.87
CA ALA A 491 -5.54 -1.69 12.10
C ALA A 491 -6.16 -0.34 12.56
N VAL A 492 -5.48 0.38 13.47
CA VAL A 492 -5.93 1.69 13.96
C VAL A 492 -5.72 2.74 12.88
N THR A 493 -4.55 2.77 12.23
CA THR A 493 -4.29 3.77 11.19
C THR A 493 -5.20 3.62 9.98
N ASP A 494 -5.56 2.39 9.59
CA ASP A 494 -6.51 2.14 8.50
C ASP A 494 -7.92 2.54 8.88
N THR A 495 -8.36 2.22 10.10
CA THR A 495 -9.71 2.55 10.56
C THR A 495 -9.88 4.06 10.67
N ILE A 496 -8.95 4.76 11.33
CA ILE A 496 -9.02 6.22 11.50
C ILE A 496 -8.78 6.96 10.18
N GLY A 497 -7.93 6.42 9.31
CA GLY A 497 -7.77 6.91 7.95
C GLY A 497 -9.08 6.82 7.17
N PHE A 498 -9.80 5.70 7.29
CA PHE A 498 -11.08 5.54 6.61
C PHE A 498 -12.20 6.40 7.24
N VAL A 499 -12.21 6.54 8.57
CA VAL A 499 -13.04 7.53 9.27
C VAL A 499 -12.79 8.93 8.72
N SER A 500 -11.54 9.32 8.54
CA SER A 500 -11.15 10.63 8.03
C SER A 500 -11.56 10.83 6.56
N ALA A 501 -11.62 9.75 5.77
CA ALA A 501 -12.08 9.78 4.39
C ALA A 501 -13.59 10.06 4.31
N VAL A 502 -14.39 9.42 5.16
CA VAL A 502 -15.87 9.49 5.10
C VAL A 502 -16.45 10.63 5.95
N TRP A 503 -15.82 10.96 7.08
CA TRP A 503 -16.29 12.00 7.99
C TRP A 503 -16.20 13.38 7.33
N ARG A 504 -17.34 14.08 7.30
CA ARG A 504 -17.51 15.34 6.56
C ARG A 504 -17.02 15.28 5.11
N ARG A 505 -17.03 14.06 4.52
CA ARG A 505 -16.63 13.71 3.14
C ARG A 505 -15.15 13.93 2.79
N ASN A 506 -14.32 14.36 3.75
CA ASN A 506 -12.85 14.46 3.70
C ASN A 506 -12.42 15.35 4.88
N THR A 507 -11.78 14.74 5.87
CA THR A 507 -11.14 15.43 7.01
C THR A 507 -9.62 15.19 6.94
N PRO A 508 -8.78 16.24 7.08
CA PRO A 508 -7.33 16.07 7.13
C PRO A 508 -6.91 15.22 8.33
N TRP A 509 -5.89 14.40 8.16
CA TRP A 509 -5.44 13.48 9.18
C TRP A 509 -3.95 13.18 9.07
N ILE A 510 -3.38 12.63 10.14
CA ILE A 510 -1.95 12.34 10.30
C ILE A 510 -1.80 10.95 10.91
N ARG A 511 -0.74 10.24 10.52
CA ARG A 511 -0.41 8.92 11.04
C ARG A 511 0.86 8.90 11.88
N ILE A 512 0.81 8.16 12.97
CA ILE A 512 1.95 7.82 13.83
C ILE A 512 1.92 6.29 14.02
N PRO A 513 2.50 5.51 13.08
CA PRO A 513 2.58 4.07 13.24
C PRO A 513 3.44 3.68 14.45
N THR A 514 2.94 2.79 15.28
CA THR A 514 3.62 2.32 16.51
C THR A 514 4.12 0.88 16.43
N THR A 515 3.85 0.19 15.31
CA THR A 515 4.37 -1.14 15.04
C THR A 515 5.33 -1.12 13.85
N LEU A 516 6.30 -2.03 13.84
CA LEU A 516 7.27 -2.13 12.73
C LEU A 516 6.55 -2.31 11.38
N MET A 517 5.51 -3.15 11.34
CA MET A 517 4.62 -3.34 10.18
C MET A 517 3.94 -2.03 9.71
N GLY A 518 3.49 -1.19 10.65
CA GLY A 518 2.95 0.12 10.34
C GLY A 518 4.00 1.03 9.71
N MET A 519 5.21 1.02 10.26
CA MET A 519 6.31 1.90 9.86
C MET A 519 6.87 1.58 8.46
N ILE A 520 6.70 0.37 7.94
CA ILE A 520 7.31 -0.03 6.66
C ILE A 520 6.32 -0.38 5.54
N ASP A 521 5.05 -0.65 5.86
CA ASP A 521 4.06 -1.09 4.86
C ASP A 521 2.67 -0.48 5.12
N SER A 522 1.95 -1.03 6.10
CA SER A 522 0.51 -0.78 6.28
C SER A 522 0.13 0.68 6.55
N SER A 523 1.02 1.50 7.12
CA SER A 523 0.75 2.92 7.39
C SER A 523 1.53 3.87 6.48
N ILE A 524 2.13 3.36 5.39
CA ILE A 524 2.88 4.15 4.41
C ILE A 524 2.03 4.50 3.19
N GLY A 525 1.32 3.52 2.64
CA GLY A 525 0.44 3.71 1.48
C GLY A 525 -0.82 4.53 1.77
N ILE A 526 -1.65 4.78 0.76
CA ILE A 526 -2.89 5.59 0.92
C ILE A 526 -4.16 4.74 1.12
N LYS A 527 -4.02 3.41 1.14
CA LYS A 527 -5.15 2.51 1.32
C LYS A 527 -5.58 2.55 2.77
N VAL A 528 -6.85 2.82 3.01
CA VAL A 528 -7.46 2.82 4.34
C VAL A 528 -8.73 1.99 4.27
N SER A 529 -8.99 1.15 5.27
CA SER A 529 -10.05 0.15 5.15
C SER A 529 -10.53 -0.39 6.48
N VAL A 530 -11.70 -1.03 6.43
CA VAL A 530 -12.20 -1.92 7.48
C VAL A 530 -12.64 -3.25 6.89
N ASN A 531 -12.66 -4.28 7.74
CA ASN A 531 -13.11 -5.61 7.38
C ASN A 531 -14.65 -5.66 7.39
N HIS A 532 -15.24 -6.22 6.33
CA HIS A 532 -16.66 -6.55 6.25
C HIS A 532 -16.86 -7.70 5.26
N ASN A 533 -17.16 -8.90 5.78
CA ASN A 533 -17.24 -10.19 5.07
C ASN A 533 -15.92 -10.65 4.39
N ILE A 534 -15.05 -9.72 4.02
CA ILE A 534 -13.73 -9.91 3.41
C ILE A 534 -12.76 -8.95 4.11
N LYS A 535 -11.51 -9.39 4.31
CA LYS A 535 -10.43 -8.55 4.83
C LYS A 535 -10.19 -7.35 3.91
N ASN A 536 -10.12 -6.16 4.49
CA ASN A 536 -10.04 -4.87 3.78
C ASN A 536 -11.14 -4.65 2.74
N GLY A 537 -12.30 -5.31 2.89
CA GLY A 537 -13.36 -5.34 1.88
C GLY A 537 -14.07 -4.00 1.64
N ILE A 538 -14.05 -3.09 2.61
CA ILE A 538 -14.61 -1.74 2.48
C ILE A 538 -13.53 -0.73 2.85
N GLY A 539 -13.26 0.26 1.98
CA GLY A 539 -12.23 1.24 2.23
C GLY A 539 -12.23 2.41 1.25
N ALA A 540 -11.18 3.20 1.32
CA ALA A 540 -10.91 4.32 0.43
C ALA A 540 -9.40 4.44 0.16
N PHE A 541 -9.07 5.16 -0.92
CA PHE A 541 -7.73 5.68 -1.14
C PHE A 541 -7.70 7.10 -0.55
N HIS A 542 -7.19 7.26 0.67
CA HIS A 542 -7.19 8.53 1.41
C HIS A 542 -5.80 8.85 1.96
N CYS A 543 -5.23 9.94 1.46
CA CYS A 543 -3.85 10.35 1.78
C CYS A 543 -3.82 11.18 3.08
N PRO A 544 -2.98 10.87 4.09
CA PRO A 544 -2.74 11.76 5.23
C PRO A 544 -1.88 12.97 4.82
N LEU A 545 -1.88 14.00 5.65
CA LEU A 545 -0.95 15.12 5.51
C LEU A 545 0.48 14.71 5.84
N HIS A 546 0.63 13.97 6.95
CA HIS A 546 1.91 13.55 7.49
C HIS A 546 1.85 12.10 7.98
N THR A 547 2.94 11.37 7.79
CA THR A 547 3.23 10.11 8.49
C THR A 547 4.52 10.31 9.28
N ILE A 548 4.50 10.08 10.59
CA ILE A 548 5.63 10.31 11.49
C ILE A 548 6.11 8.95 12.00
N ILE A 549 7.32 8.56 11.59
CA ILE A 549 7.98 7.32 11.97
C ILE A 549 8.85 7.60 13.20
N ASP A 550 8.44 7.06 14.34
CA ASP A 550 9.20 7.10 15.58
C ASP A 550 9.55 5.69 16.05
N PRO A 551 10.78 5.21 15.78
CA PRO A 551 11.21 3.86 16.17
C PRO A 551 11.14 3.63 17.67
N SER A 552 11.11 4.66 18.52
CA SER A 552 11.08 4.47 19.98
C SER A 552 9.88 3.65 20.46
N PHE A 553 8.77 3.63 19.70
CA PHE A 553 7.61 2.76 19.96
C PHE A 553 7.93 1.26 19.81
N LEU A 554 8.96 0.89 19.05
CA LEU A 554 9.38 -0.50 18.87
C LEU A 554 9.92 -1.11 20.16
N LYS A 555 10.36 -0.30 21.12
CA LYS A 555 10.81 -0.75 22.46
C LYS A 555 9.80 -1.68 23.13
N THR A 556 8.51 -1.42 22.97
CA THR A 556 7.44 -2.22 23.58
C THR A 556 6.81 -3.22 22.63
N ASN A 557 7.26 -3.31 21.38
CA ASN A 557 6.73 -4.29 20.44
C ASN A 557 7.12 -5.72 20.90
N PRO A 558 6.18 -6.68 20.90
CA PRO A 558 6.48 -8.10 21.13
C PRO A 558 7.37 -8.66 20.01
N GLN A 559 8.22 -9.63 20.34
CA GLN A 559 9.16 -10.21 19.39
C GLN A 559 8.45 -10.83 18.18
N ARG A 560 7.30 -11.50 18.39
CA ARG A 560 6.49 -12.07 17.29
C ARG A 560 5.96 -11.00 16.32
N VAL A 561 5.59 -9.82 16.82
CA VAL A 561 5.13 -8.69 15.97
C VAL A 561 6.29 -8.15 15.12
N LEU A 562 7.50 -8.06 15.69
CA LEU A 562 8.71 -7.69 14.95
C LEU A 562 9.03 -8.71 13.86
N LYS A 563 9.03 -10.01 14.20
CA LYS A 563 9.25 -11.11 13.24
C LYS A 563 8.23 -11.13 12.11
N SER A 564 6.96 -10.86 12.42
CA SER A 564 5.92 -10.72 11.40
C SER A 564 6.27 -9.60 10.41
N ALA A 565 6.69 -8.43 10.89
CA ALA A 565 7.08 -7.32 10.01
C ALA A 565 8.34 -7.64 9.16
N ILE A 566 9.26 -8.48 9.66
CA ILE A 566 10.42 -8.92 8.87
C ILE A 566 9.98 -9.73 7.63
N GLY A 567 8.85 -10.43 7.66
CA GLY A 567 8.29 -11.08 6.46
C GLY A 567 8.07 -10.10 5.30
N GLU A 568 7.60 -8.89 5.61
CA GLU A 568 7.44 -7.83 4.61
C GLU A 568 8.77 -7.18 4.20
N MET A 569 9.76 -7.12 5.10
CA MET A 569 11.12 -6.73 4.74
C MET A 569 11.73 -7.73 3.76
N ILE A 570 11.51 -9.04 3.97
CA ILE A 570 11.97 -10.10 3.07
C ILE A 570 11.29 -9.96 1.71
N LYS A 571 9.98 -9.67 1.67
CA LYS A 571 9.28 -9.36 0.41
C LYS A 571 10.03 -8.27 -0.36
N VAL A 572 10.29 -7.12 0.27
CA VAL A 572 11.06 -6.02 -0.35
C VAL A 572 12.45 -6.50 -0.79
N GLY A 573 13.14 -7.22 0.07
CA GLY A 573 14.47 -7.77 -0.18
C GLY A 573 14.57 -8.64 -1.44
N VAL A 574 13.60 -9.52 -1.61
CA VAL A 574 13.60 -10.54 -2.66
C VAL A 574 13.23 -9.97 -4.02
N VAL A 575 12.26 -9.06 -4.12
CA VAL A 575 11.76 -8.58 -5.42
C VAL A 575 12.05 -7.12 -5.75
N PHE A 576 12.60 -6.34 -4.80
CA PHE A 576 12.78 -4.91 -5.00
C PHE A 576 14.18 -4.39 -4.65
N ASN A 577 14.73 -4.74 -3.47
CA ASN A 577 16.03 -4.25 -3.04
C ASN A 577 16.81 -5.29 -2.21
N LYS A 578 17.76 -5.97 -2.85
CA LYS A 578 18.60 -7.00 -2.23
C LYS A 578 19.37 -6.51 -1.00
N ASP A 579 19.69 -5.21 -0.90
CA ASP A 579 20.40 -4.64 0.26
C ASP A 579 19.65 -4.87 1.58
N VAL A 580 18.32 -5.02 1.53
CA VAL A 580 17.51 -5.40 2.69
C VAL A 580 17.87 -6.81 3.18
N LEU A 581 18.03 -7.78 2.27
CA LEU A 581 18.47 -9.13 2.63
C LEU A 581 19.90 -9.14 3.15
N ASP A 582 20.79 -8.36 2.52
CA ASP A 582 22.20 -8.27 2.93
C ASP A 582 22.32 -7.67 4.33
N THR A 583 21.52 -6.65 4.64
CA THR A 583 21.48 -6.04 5.98
C THR A 583 20.86 -6.97 7.01
N LEU A 584 19.76 -7.68 6.68
CA LEU A 584 19.15 -8.67 7.57
C LEU A 584 20.09 -9.85 7.87
N SER A 585 20.83 -10.32 6.87
CA SER A 585 21.84 -11.38 7.04
C SER A 585 22.99 -10.91 7.94
N ALA A 586 23.52 -9.71 7.68
CA ALA A 586 24.67 -9.19 8.43
C ALA A 586 24.33 -8.77 9.87
N GLN A 587 23.17 -8.15 10.11
CA GLN A 587 22.86 -7.45 11.36
C GLN A 587 21.47 -7.76 11.95
N GLY A 588 20.64 -8.54 11.25
CA GLY A 588 19.24 -8.75 11.64
C GLY A 588 19.06 -9.36 13.03
N ALA A 589 19.96 -10.25 13.47
CA ALA A 589 19.88 -10.85 14.81
C ALA A 589 20.04 -9.80 15.91
N THR A 590 21.09 -8.97 15.79
CA THR A 590 21.38 -7.86 16.72
C THR A 590 20.25 -6.83 16.70
N LEU A 591 19.72 -6.50 15.51
CA LEU A 591 18.60 -5.58 15.38
C LEU A 591 17.34 -6.15 16.02
N LEU A 592 17.02 -7.44 15.84
CA LEU A 592 15.86 -8.07 16.45
C LEU A 592 15.97 -8.11 17.98
N GLU A 593 17.15 -8.41 18.51
CA GLU A 593 17.43 -8.40 19.96
C GLU A 593 17.23 -7.00 20.56
N ASN A 594 17.73 -5.97 19.89
CA ASN A 594 17.58 -4.57 20.30
C ASN A 594 16.26 -3.94 19.83
N LYS A 595 15.33 -4.72 19.27
CA LYS A 595 14.03 -4.25 18.75
C LYS A 595 14.13 -3.11 17.73
N PHE A 596 15.15 -3.16 16.88
CA PHE A 596 15.47 -2.16 15.85
C PHE A 596 15.75 -0.76 16.44
N LEU A 597 16.19 -0.71 17.70
CA LEU A 597 16.68 0.51 18.34
C LEU A 597 18.20 0.50 18.33
N GLU A 598 18.79 1.50 17.69
CA GLU A 598 20.21 1.78 17.76
C GLU A 598 20.45 3.09 18.52
N PRO A 599 21.63 3.27 19.16
CA PRO A 599 21.88 4.36 20.12
C PRO A 599 21.67 5.76 19.55
N ASP A 600 22.00 5.94 18.27
CA ASP A 600 22.00 7.25 17.61
C ASP A 600 20.72 7.48 16.78
N GLY A 601 20.14 6.43 16.20
CA GLY A 601 18.92 6.51 15.38
C GLY A 601 19.12 7.37 14.12
N LEU A 602 20.32 7.35 13.55
CA LEU A 602 20.75 8.28 12.51
C LEU A 602 20.79 7.63 11.11
N PRO A 603 20.90 8.42 10.03
CA PRO A 603 21.02 7.92 8.65
C PRO A 603 22.15 6.90 8.38
N GLY A 604 23.11 6.75 9.30
CA GLY A 604 24.17 5.75 9.23
C GLY A 604 23.78 4.35 9.71
N ASP A 605 22.73 4.25 10.53
CA ASP A 605 22.35 3.06 11.28
C ASP A 605 21.67 2.01 10.40
N ALA A 606 21.81 0.73 10.75
CA ALA A 606 21.27 -0.37 9.94
C ALA A 606 19.73 -0.45 10.03
N SER A 607 19.17 -0.19 11.20
CA SER A 607 17.72 -0.05 11.44
C SER A 607 17.12 1.07 10.59
N TYR A 608 17.76 2.25 10.56
CA TYR A 608 17.35 3.36 9.70
C TYR A 608 17.36 2.94 8.24
N LYS A 609 18.47 2.39 7.75
CA LYS A 609 18.59 1.94 6.35
C LYS A 609 17.52 0.92 5.96
N LEU A 610 17.23 -0.06 6.82
CA LEU A 610 16.17 -1.04 6.59
C LEU A 610 14.79 -0.39 6.50
N LEU A 611 14.43 0.46 7.46
CA LEU A 611 13.15 1.17 7.48
C LEU A 611 12.98 2.02 6.21
N ILE A 612 13.99 2.82 5.86
CA ILE A 612 13.92 3.68 4.68
C ILE A 612 13.81 2.87 3.39
N ASN A 613 14.61 1.81 3.23
CA ASN A 613 14.56 0.99 2.03
C ASN A 613 13.18 0.34 1.83
N CYS A 614 12.51 -0.08 2.91
CA CYS A 614 11.16 -0.62 2.84
C CYS A 614 10.11 0.46 2.55
N ILE A 615 10.19 1.62 3.21
CA ILE A 615 9.31 2.76 2.96
C ILE A 615 9.40 3.20 1.49
N ASP A 616 10.62 3.31 0.96
CA ASP A 616 10.86 3.71 -0.44
C ASP A 616 10.29 2.69 -1.42
N ALA A 617 10.47 1.39 -1.16
CA ALA A 617 9.88 0.32 -1.96
C ALA A 617 8.35 0.41 -1.98
N MET A 618 7.73 0.68 -0.82
CA MET A 618 6.29 0.80 -0.73
C MET A 618 5.76 2.04 -1.47
N LEU A 619 6.41 3.19 -1.32
CA LEU A 619 6.07 4.43 -2.02
C LEU A 619 6.20 4.30 -3.55
N ASP A 620 7.25 3.63 -4.02
CA ASP A 620 7.43 3.35 -5.44
C ASP A 620 6.35 2.44 -6.01
N SER A 621 5.87 1.48 -5.21
CA SER A 621 4.84 0.53 -5.63
C SER A 621 3.46 1.15 -5.86
N ILE A 622 3.23 2.34 -5.31
CA ILE A 622 2.02 3.15 -5.51
C ILE A 622 2.27 4.36 -6.42
N ALA A 623 3.54 4.70 -6.69
CA ALA A 623 3.92 5.82 -7.52
C ALA A 623 3.45 5.62 -8.97
N GLY A 624 2.48 6.44 -9.38
CA GLY A 624 1.93 6.42 -10.74
C GLY A 624 0.75 5.49 -10.96
N ASP A 625 0.37 4.70 -9.96
CA ASP A 625 -0.81 3.83 -9.92
C ASP A 625 -1.41 3.79 -8.49
N LEU A 626 -1.95 4.93 -8.06
CA LEU A 626 -2.48 5.09 -6.70
C LEU A 626 -3.75 4.25 -6.45
N ASN A 627 -4.50 3.95 -7.51
CA ASN A 627 -5.78 3.26 -7.46
C ASN A 627 -5.69 1.76 -7.84
N GLU A 628 -4.48 1.25 -8.07
CA GLU A 628 -4.22 -0.15 -8.44
C GLU A 628 -4.88 -0.58 -9.76
N GLU A 629 -4.87 0.28 -10.76
CA GLU A 629 -5.32 -0.03 -12.12
C GLU A 629 -4.41 -1.07 -12.79
N ASN A 630 -3.14 -1.16 -12.39
CA ASN A 630 -2.20 -2.17 -12.87
C ASN A 630 -2.10 -3.35 -11.89
N LEU A 631 -2.50 -4.54 -12.36
CA LEU A 631 -2.46 -5.80 -11.59
C LEU A 631 -1.09 -6.51 -11.61
N SER A 632 -0.07 -5.94 -12.24
CA SER A 632 1.29 -6.47 -12.30
C SER A 632 2.21 -5.64 -11.41
N ARG A 633 2.17 -5.91 -10.10
CA ARG A 633 2.89 -5.14 -9.08
C ARG A 633 3.96 -6.02 -8.42
N PRO A 634 5.22 -5.55 -8.31
CA PRO A 634 6.26 -6.30 -7.60
C PRO A 634 5.87 -6.61 -6.15
N MET A 635 5.20 -5.66 -5.48
CA MET A 635 4.76 -5.79 -4.09
C MET A 635 3.62 -6.80 -3.86
N ASP A 636 3.09 -7.42 -4.93
CA ASP A 636 2.21 -8.58 -4.80
C ASP A 636 3.01 -9.89 -4.57
N PHE A 637 4.35 -9.81 -4.51
CA PHE A 637 5.19 -10.90 -4.04
C PHE A 637 4.91 -11.20 -2.57
N GLY A 638 5.03 -12.47 -2.19
CA GLY A 638 4.58 -12.93 -0.87
C GLY A 638 3.06 -12.85 -0.67
N HIS A 639 2.27 -12.60 -1.73
CA HIS A 639 0.81 -12.58 -1.73
C HIS A 639 0.16 -13.53 -2.74
N THR A 640 0.91 -14.51 -3.23
CA THR A 640 0.41 -15.55 -4.14
C THR A 640 -0.25 -16.68 -3.36
N LEU A 641 0.30 -17.02 -2.20
CA LEU A 641 -0.14 -18.06 -1.27
C LEU A 641 -0.67 -17.45 0.02
N SER A 642 -0.02 -16.40 0.54
CA SER A 642 -0.26 -15.90 1.90
C SER A 642 -1.70 -15.49 2.17
N ARG A 643 -2.42 -14.93 1.18
CA ARG A 643 -3.83 -14.56 1.30
C ARG A 643 -4.73 -15.76 1.62
N TRP A 644 -4.37 -16.93 1.12
CA TRP A 644 -5.07 -18.18 1.41
C TRP A 644 -4.66 -18.73 2.77
N LEU A 645 -3.35 -18.68 3.10
CA LEU A 645 -2.82 -19.15 4.38
C LEU A 645 -3.36 -18.34 5.57
N GLU A 646 -3.38 -17.01 5.45
CA GLU A 646 -3.89 -16.11 6.48
C GLU A 646 -5.40 -16.28 6.72
N ARG A 647 -6.13 -16.76 5.71
CA ARG A 647 -7.56 -17.04 5.83
C ARG A 647 -7.83 -18.32 6.63
N ASP A 648 -6.91 -19.27 6.69
CA ASP A 648 -7.15 -20.52 7.40
C ASP A 648 -6.88 -20.35 8.90
N GLU A 649 -7.95 -20.30 9.70
CA GLU A 649 -7.87 -20.15 11.15
C GLU A 649 -7.07 -21.26 11.83
N ALA A 650 -6.99 -22.44 11.21
CA ALA A 650 -6.21 -23.54 11.74
C ALA A 650 -4.73 -23.19 11.85
N PHE A 651 -4.22 -22.29 10.99
CA PHE A 651 -2.81 -21.91 10.98
C PHE A 651 -2.46 -20.78 11.95
N ARG A 652 -3.42 -19.94 12.37
CA ARG A 652 -3.22 -18.83 13.32
C ARG A 652 -2.05 -17.89 13.00
N LEU A 653 -1.80 -17.67 11.70
CA LEU A 653 -0.72 -16.83 11.20
C LEU A 653 -1.07 -15.34 11.30
N MET A 654 -0.11 -14.51 11.72
CA MET A 654 -0.15 -13.07 11.46
C MET A 654 0.12 -12.81 9.97
N HIS A 655 -0.35 -11.67 9.47
CA HIS A 655 -0.18 -11.27 8.07
C HIS A 655 1.26 -11.47 7.55
N GLY A 656 2.24 -10.87 8.22
CA GLY A 656 3.63 -10.96 7.80
C GLY A 656 4.28 -12.34 7.98
N GLU A 657 3.74 -13.20 8.86
CA GLU A 657 4.19 -14.60 8.96
C GLU A 657 3.75 -15.38 7.72
N ALA A 658 2.49 -15.21 7.30
CA ALA A 658 1.97 -15.81 6.08
C ALA A 658 2.71 -15.30 4.82
N VAL A 659 3.03 -14.00 4.78
CA VAL A 659 3.84 -13.39 3.70
C VAL A 659 5.25 -13.98 3.67
N GLY A 660 5.91 -14.13 4.82
CA GLY A 660 7.23 -14.76 4.90
C GLY A 660 7.23 -16.19 4.35
N ILE A 661 6.31 -17.04 4.81
CA ILE A 661 6.16 -18.43 4.32
C ILE A 661 5.99 -18.45 2.79
N ASP A 662 5.16 -17.56 2.25
CA ASP A 662 4.96 -17.42 0.81
C ASP A 662 6.24 -16.96 0.09
N CYS A 663 6.93 -15.93 0.59
CA CYS A 663 8.18 -15.42 0.02
C CYS A 663 9.25 -16.50 -0.09
N LEU A 664 9.47 -17.30 0.97
CA LEU A 664 10.44 -18.37 0.94
C LEU A 664 10.05 -19.46 -0.07
N PHE A 665 8.80 -19.92 -0.02
CA PHE A 665 8.37 -21.01 -0.87
C PHE A 665 8.32 -20.62 -2.36
N THR A 666 7.83 -19.43 -2.69
CA THR A 666 7.83 -18.93 -4.09
C THR A 666 9.24 -18.61 -4.59
N SER A 667 10.18 -18.26 -3.72
CA SER A 667 11.61 -18.18 -4.09
C SER A 667 12.18 -19.55 -4.42
N LEU A 668 11.87 -20.59 -3.63
CA LEU A 668 12.27 -21.97 -3.96
C LEU A 668 11.72 -22.40 -5.33
N VAL A 669 10.47 -22.06 -5.64
CA VAL A 669 9.90 -22.28 -6.98
C VAL A 669 10.70 -21.54 -8.06
N ALA A 670 11.10 -20.28 -7.80
CA ALA A 670 11.93 -19.51 -8.74
C ALA A 670 13.32 -20.14 -8.98
N GLU A 671 13.93 -20.75 -7.95
CA GLU A 671 15.17 -21.53 -8.11
C GLU A 671 14.95 -22.78 -8.96
N LYS A 672 13.85 -23.53 -8.75
CA LYS A 672 13.50 -24.69 -9.61
C LYS A 672 13.23 -24.30 -11.05
N MET A 673 12.82 -23.05 -11.29
CA MET A 673 12.64 -22.48 -12.62
C MET A 673 13.94 -21.91 -13.23
N GLY A 674 15.06 -21.89 -12.48
CA GLY A 674 16.34 -21.34 -12.91
C GLY A 674 16.40 -19.80 -12.94
N LEU A 675 15.49 -19.12 -12.22
CA LEU A 675 15.42 -17.67 -12.17
C LEU A 675 16.37 -17.04 -11.14
N ILE A 676 16.68 -17.79 -10.09
CA ILE A 676 17.68 -17.46 -9.06
C ILE A 676 18.56 -18.68 -8.77
N SER A 677 19.71 -18.45 -8.14
CA SER A 677 20.69 -19.50 -7.86
C SER A 677 20.40 -20.24 -6.55
N LYS A 678 21.01 -21.42 -6.36
CA LYS A 678 21.00 -22.10 -5.06
C LYS A 678 21.63 -21.26 -3.95
N ALA A 679 22.67 -20.49 -4.25
CA ALA A 679 23.32 -19.61 -3.28
C ALA A 679 22.36 -18.51 -2.78
N ASP A 680 21.48 -18.02 -3.66
CA ASP A 680 20.43 -17.06 -3.29
C ASP A 680 19.42 -17.66 -2.30
N ILE A 681 19.05 -18.93 -2.50
CA ILE A 681 18.19 -19.66 -1.58
C ILE A 681 18.88 -19.94 -0.25
N GLU A 682 20.17 -20.29 -0.25
CA GLU A 682 20.92 -20.48 1.01
C GLU A 682 21.04 -19.18 1.80
N LEU A 683 21.26 -18.04 1.13
CA LEU A 683 21.24 -16.72 1.77
C LEU A 683 19.87 -16.45 2.40
N LEU A 684 18.78 -16.64 1.64
CA LEU A 684 17.43 -16.39 2.11
C LEU A 684 17.07 -17.31 3.28
N PHE A 685 17.28 -18.62 3.14
CA PHE A 685 16.97 -19.59 4.20
C PHE A 685 17.84 -19.39 5.45
N GLY A 686 19.10 -18.97 5.27
CA GLY A 686 19.99 -18.59 6.38
C GLY A 686 19.42 -17.46 7.24
N ILE A 687 18.77 -16.46 6.63
CA ILE A 687 18.07 -15.39 7.35
C ILE A 687 16.90 -15.95 8.18
N TYR A 688 16.13 -16.91 7.65
CA TYR A 688 15.03 -17.54 8.41
C TYR A 688 15.56 -18.27 9.64
N VAL A 689 16.64 -19.04 9.50
CA VAL A 689 17.30 -19.75 10.61
C VAL A 689 17.83 -18.75 11.64
N GLN A 690 18.61 -17.75 11.20
CA GLN A 690 19.26 -16.77 12.08
C GLN A 690 18.26 -15.94 12.89
N LEU A 691 17.13 -15.57 12.29
CA LEU A 691 16.12 -14.71 12.92
C LEU A 691 14.96 -15.51 13.55
N GLY A 692 14.95 -16.84 13.38
CA GLY A 692 13.88 -17.72 13.83
C GLY A 692 12.51 -17.31 13.25
N LEU A 693 12.45 -17.14 11.93
CA LEU A 693 11.21 -16.80 11.20
C LEU A 693 10.47 -18.08 10.79
N ALA A 694 9.15 -18.00 10.72
CA ALA A 694 8.33 -19.10 10.27
C ALA A 694 8.58 -19.42 8.79
N ALA A 695 9.11 -20.60 8.50
CA ALA A 695 9.25 -21.13 7.13
C ALA A 695 8.06 -22.03 6.74
N SER A 696 7.31 -22.51 7.73
CA SER A 696 6.08 -23.30 7.55
C SER A 696 5.21 -23.24 8.82
N VAL A 697 4.04 -23.88 8.77
CA VAL A 697 3.13 -24.06 9.90
C VAL A 697 2.61 -25.50 9.92
N LYS A 698 2.40 -26.06 11.11
CA LYS A 698 1.87 -27.41 11.29
C LYS A 698 0.52 -27.57 10.59
N GLY A 699 0.36 -28.67 9.85
CA GLY A 699 -0.85 -28.94 9.05
C GLY A 699 -0.81 -28.37 7.62
N LEU A 700 0.19 -27.56 7.27
CA LEU A 700 0.37 -27.09 5.90
C LEU A 700 0.80 -28.23 4.97
N SER A 701 0.18 -28.32 3.79
CA SER A 701 0.47 -29.36 2.79
C SER A 701 0.63 -28.77 1.39
N LEU A 702 1.23 -29.54 0.48
CA LEU A 702 1.36 -29.16 -0.94
C LEU A 702 0.00 -28.87 -1.60
N ASP A 703 -1.06 -29.58 -1.21
CA ASP A 703 -2.41 -29.37 -1.76
C ASP A 703 -3.01 -28.02 -1.36
N VAL A 704 -2.66 -27.52 -0.16
CA VAL A 704 -3.02 -26.16 0.27
C VAL A 704 -2.36 -25.13 -0.65
N TYR A 705 -1.09 -25.30 -0.99
CA TYR A 705 -0.40 -24.41 -1.95
C TYR A 705 -1.00 -24.50 -3.36
N LYS A 706 -1.29 -25.71 -3.86
CA LYS A 706 -1.97 -25.90 -5.15
C LYS A 706 -3.32 -25.18 -5.18
N THR A 707 -4.08 -25.26 -4.08
CA THR A 707 -5.37 -24.57 -3.92
C THR A 707 -5.19 -23.06 -3.90
N ALA A 708 -4.22 -22.54 -3.15
CA ALA A 708 -3.94 -21.11 -3.07
C ALA A 708 -3.59 -20.51 -4.44
N ILE A 709 -2.73 -21.17 -5.23
CA ILE A 709 -2.38 -20.76 -6.60
C ILE A 709 -3.61 -20.70 -7.53
N LYS A 710 -4.52 -21.67 -7.40
CA LYS A 710 -5.77 -21.69 -8.19
C LYS A 710 -6.67 -20.49 -7.83
N GLN A 711 -6.81 -20.21 -6.54
CA GLN A 711 -7.70 -19.16 -6.04
C GLN A 711 -7.17 -17.75 -6.36
N ILE A 712 -5.86 -17.52 -6.21
CA ILE A 712 -5.26 -16.23 -6.57
C ILE A 712 -5.34 -15.96 -8.08
N SER A 713 -5.30 -17.01 -8.91
CA SER A 713 -5.49 -16.87 -10.36
C SER A 713 -6.90 -16.37 -10.69
N ILE A 714 -7.94 -16.81 -9.97
CA ILE A 714 -9.31 -16.30 -10.12
C ILE A 714 -9.37 -14.82 -9.71
N HIS A 715 -8.75 -14.47 -8.57
CA HIS A 715 -8.69 -13.09 -8.09
C HIS A 715 -7.98 -12.15 -9.09
N ARG A 716 -7.01 -12.67 -9.85
CA ARG A 716 -6.26 -11.95 -10.89
C ARG A 716 -6.83 -12.16 -12.31
N SER A 717 -8.16 -12.30 -12.42
CA SER A 717 -8.90 -12.41 -13.68
C SER A 717 -8.50 -13.60 -14.56
N GLY A 718 -8.29 -14.77 -13.94
CA GLY A 718 -7.99 -16.03 -14.61
C GLY A 718 -6.52 -16.24 -14.99
N THR A 719 -5.61 -15.32 -14.64
CA THR A 719 -4.17 -15.45 -14.90
C THR A 719 -3.39 -15.33 -13.61
N LEU A 720 -2.40 -16.20 -13.37
CA LEU A 720 -1.64 -16.21 -12.11
C LEU A 720 -0.89 -14.89 -11.84
N ARG A 721 -0.20 -14.35 -12.84
CA ARG A 721 0.62 -13.13 -12.76
C ARG A 721 1.46 -13.05 -11.48
N ALA A 722 2.05 -14.17 -11.05
CA ALA A 722 2.84 -14.22 -9.83
C ALA A 722 4.18 -13.51 -10.06
N PRO A 723 4.52 -12.46 -9.30
CA PRO A 723 5.88 -11.94 -9.31
C PRO A 723 6.80 -12.99 -8.70
N LEU A 724 7.90 -13.31 -9.36
CA LEU A 724 8.95 -14.21 -8.87
C LEU A 724 10.32 -13.53 -9.01
N PRO A 725 11.26 -13.77 -8.08
CA PRO A 725 12.57 -13.13 -8.12
C PRO A 725 13.38 -13.55 -9.36
N ALA A 726 14.03 -12.58 -10.01
CA ALA A 726 14.88 -12.82 -11.19
C ALA A 726 15.76 -11.58 -11.54
N PRO A 727 16.99 -11.44 -11.00
CA PRO A 727 17.56 -12.14 -9.84
C PRO A 727 17.00 -11.58 -8.52
N LEU A 728 17.57 -11.94 -7.36
CA LEU A 728 17.20 -11.32 -6.08
C LEU A 728 17.28 -9.78 -6.12
N GLY A 729 16.31 -9.15 -5.46
CA GLY A 729 16.04 -7.73 -5.51
C GLY A 729 15.30 -7.30 -6.77
N ASN A 730 14.97 -8.17 -7.72
CA ASN A 730 14.18 -7.82 -8.91
C ASN A 730 13.15 -8.93 -9.19
N CYS A 731 12.13 -8.68 -10.01
CA CYS A 731 11.14 -9.70 -10.32
C CYS A 731 10.65 -9.69 -11.77
N ILE A 732 10.16 -10.85 -12.20
CA ILE A 732 9.35 -11.03 -13.40
C ILE A 732 7.97 -11.56 -13.04
N TRP A 733 6.98 -11.38 -13.90
CA TRP A 733 5.64 -11.97 -13.71
C TRP A 733 5.49 -13.27 -14.46
N VAL A 734 5.08 -14.31 -13.75
CA VAL A 734 4.88 -15.65 -14.27
C VAL A 734 3.39 -15.99 -14.26
N ASN A 735 2.89 -16.42 -15.41
CA ASN A 735 1.48 -16.74 -15.60
C ASN A 735 1.14 -18.21 -15.34
N LYS A 736 2.15 -19.07 -15.18
CA LYS A 736 1.98 -20.51 -14.93
C LYS A 736 3.18 -21.04 -14.14
N ILE A 737 2.90 -21.80 -13.09
CA ILE A 737 3.90 -22.62 -12.37
C ILE A 737 3.61 -24.07 -12.72
N GLU A 738 4.58 -24.76 -13.30
CA GLU A 738 4.45 -26.19 -13.63
C GLU A 738 4.45 -27.04 -12.35
N ALA A 739 3.70 -28.15 -12.36
CA ALA A 739 3.52 -29.00 -11.18
C ALA A 739 4.84 -29.59 -10.66
N ASN A 740 5.77 -29.93 -11.56
CA ASN A 740 7.09 -30.45 -11.21
C ASN A 740 7.95 -29.43 -10.44
N HIS A 741 7.91 -28.14 -10.80
CA HIS A 741 8.64 -27.11 -10.07
C HIS A 741 8.07 -26.91 -8.67
N LEU A 742 6.73 -26.95 -8.54
CA LEU A 742 6.04 -26.84 -7.25
C LEU A 742 6.36 -28.02 -6.33
N GLU A 743 6.29 -29.25 -6.85
CA GLU A 743 6.61 -30.47 -6.13
C GLU A 743 8.08 -30.52 -5.71
N SER A 744 8.99 -30.16 -6.61
CA SER A 744 10.42 -30.11 -6.29
C SER A 744 10.74 -29.05 -5.22
N ALA A 745 10.12 -27.87 -5.28
CA ALA A 745 10.27 -26.84 -4.26
C ALA A 745 9.70 -27.29 -2.90
N TRP A 746 8.59 -28.04 -2.90
CA TRP A 746 8.01 -28.62 -1.69
C TRP A 746 8.94 -29.63 -1.02
N TYR A 747 9.49 -30.59 -1.76
CA TYR A 747 10.41 -31.58 -1.19
C TYR A 747 11.69 -30.94 -0.65
N ASP A 748 12.24 -29.94 -1.34
CA ASP A 748 13.40 -29.17 -0.86
C ASP A 748 13.08 -28.45 0.47
N LEU A 749 11.91 -27.79 0.55
CA LEU A 749 11.47 -27.17 1.80
C LEU A 749 11.33 -28.20 2.94
N GLN A 750 10.71 -29.36 2.69
CA GLN A 750 10.55 -30.40 3.72
C GLN A 750 11.89 -30.96 4.21
N GLU A 751 12.86 -31.15 3.32
CA GLU A 751 14.21 -31.59 3.69
C GLU A 751 14.93 -30.55 4.57
N ARG A 752 14.75 -29.27 4.27
CA ARG A 752 15.29 -28.17 5.09
C ARG A 752 14.62 -28.11 6.46
N LEU A 753 13.30 -28.22 6.51
CA LEU A 753 12.52 -28.20 7.76
C LEU A 753 12.81 -29.42 8.65
N THR A 754 13.19 -30.56 8.08
CA THR A 754 13.65 -31.72 8.86
C THR A 754 14.93 -31.41 9.65
N ARG A 755 15.79 -30.54 9.10
CA ARG A 755 17.02 -30.07 9.78
C ARG A 755 16.78 -28.90 10.73
N HIS A 756 15.69 -28.17 10.53
CA HIS A 756 15.31 -26.98 11.28
C HIS A 756 13.82 -27.01 11.69
N PRO A 757 13.41 -27.98 12.54
CA PRO A 757 12.02 -28.12 12.95
C PRO A 757 11.49 -26.91 13.71
N GLU A 758 12.36 -26.11 14.32
CA GLU A 758 12.03 -24.86 15.02
C GLU A 758 11.44 -23.77 14.12
N LEU A 759 11.57 -23.89 12.79
CA LEU A 759 10.98 -22.95 11.82
C LEU A 759 9.54 -23.33 11.42
N ILE A 760 9.00 -24.41 11.98
CA ILE A 760 7.60 -24.81 11.82
C ILE A 760 6.81 -24.24 13.00
N LEU A 761 5.92 -23.29 12.73
CA LEU A 761 5.02 -22.79 13.76
C LEU A 761 4.01 -23.86 14.17
N ASP A 762 3.82 -24.05 15.48
CA ASP A 762 2.73 -24.85 16.02
C ASP A 762 1.57 -23.93 16.43
N PRO A 763 0.40 -24.03 15.75
CA PRO A 763 -0.80 -23.26 16.12
C PRO A 763 -1.22 -23.45 17.57
N ASP A 764 -0.95 -24.61 18.18
CA ASP A 764 -1.33 -24.91 19.56
C ASP A 764 -0.44 -24.18 20.57
N GLU A 765 0.87 -24.09 20.33
CA GLU A 765 1.82 -23.32 21.16
C GLU A 765 1.52 -21.81 21.09
N ILE A 766 1.12 -21.33 19.92
CA ILE A 766 0.68 -19.94 19.70
C ILE A 766 -0.53 -19.56 20.58
N ALA A 767 -1.42 -20.52 20.91
CA ALA A 767 -2.60 -20.24 21.74
C ALA A 767 -2.26 -19.93 23.21
N GLU A 768 -1.16 -20.49 23.71
CA GLU A 768 -0.74 -20.34 25.11
C GLU A 768 -0.04 -18.99 25.38
N GLU A 769 0.62 -18.40 24.38
CA GLU A 769 1.31 -17.10 24.49
C GLU A 769 0.37 -15.86 24.56
N GLY A 770 -0.95 -16.06 24.58
CA GLY A 770 -1.93 -14.97 24.75
C GLY A 770 -2.08 -14.03 23.54
N TYR A 771 -1.40 -14.30 22.43
CA TYR A 771 -1.52 -13.59 21.15
C TYR A 771 -2.35 -14.42 20.16
N LEU A 772 -3.67 -14.37 20.32
CA LEU A 772 -4.62 -14.96 19.37
C LEU A 772 -5.04 -13.94 18.31
N PRO A 773 -4.79 -14.16 17.01
CA PRO A 773 -5.74 -13.77 16.00
C PRO A 773 -6.88 -14.81 16.03
N LYS A 774 -7.87 -14.62 16.91
CA LYS A 774 -9.18 -15.23 16.69
C LYS A 774 -9.84 -14.43 15.58
N GLN A 775 -10.06 -15.08 14.45
CA GLN A 775 -10.59 -14.48 13.23
C GLN A 775 -12.04 -13.99 13.42
N LEU A 776 -12.56 -13.31 12.39
CA LEU A 776 -13.99 -13.26 12.12
C LEU A 776 -14.57 -14.69 12.07
N ASP A 777 -15.06 -15.20 13.19
CA ASP A 777 -16.43 -14.87 13.57
C ASP A 777 -17.57 -15.26 12.62
N LEU A 778 -17.37 -16.09 11.61
CA LEU A 778 -18.47 -16.47 10.70
C LEU A 778 -19.29 -17.67 11.21
N THR A 779 -18.90 -18.30 12.32
CA THR A 779 -19.62 -19.49 12.85
C THR A 779 -19.85 -19.56 14.37
N SER A 780 -19.40 -18.61 15.18
CA SER A 780 -19.80 -18.52 16.59
C SER A 780 -20.90 -17.47 16.82
N HIS A 781 -22.11 -17.99 16.98
CA HIS A 781 -22.92 -17.52 18.09
C HIS A 781 -22.38 -18.17 19.36
N GLN A 782 -21.36 -17.57 20.00
CA GLN A 782 -21.36 -17.42 21.47
C GLN A 782 -20.22 -16.54 22.01
N SER A 783 -20.65 -15.53 22.77
CA SER A 783 -19.91 -14.65 23.69
C SER A 783 -19.07 -13.52 23.09
N ALA A 784 -19.76 -12.57 22.46
CA ALA A 784 -19.35 -11.17 22.54
C ALA A 784 -19.17 -10.80 24.04
N LYS A 785 -18.00 -10.30 24.44
CA LYS A 785 -17.92 -9.51 25.67
C LYS A 785 -18.70 -8.22 25.43
N LYS A 786 -19.94 -8.25 25.90
CA LYS A 786 -20.95 -7.20 25.98
C LYS A 786 -20.34 -5.79 26.07
N LEU A 787 -20.51 -5.00 25.02
CA LEU A 787 -20.97 -3.62 25.25
C LEU A 787 -22.19 -3.74 26.17
N PRO A 788 -22.38 -2.87 27.18
CA PRO A 788 -23.61 -2.89 27.96
C PRO A 788 -24.77 -2.55 27.00
N LEU A 789 -25.31 -3.59 26.37
CA LEU A 789 -26.50 -3.52 25.57
C LEU A 789 -27.59 -3.05 26.53
N ARG A 790 -28.35 -2.04 26.11
CA ARG A 790 -29.53 -1.63 26.87
C ARG A 790 -30.38 -2.87 27.04
N ARG A 791 -30.56 -3.29 28.29
CA ARG A 791 -31.40 -4.44 28.61
C ARG A 791 -32.83 -4.12 28.16
N LEU A 792 -33.33 -4.83 27.15
CA LEU A 792 -34.69 -4.65 26.66
C LEU A 792 -35.68 -5.28 27.62
N ARG A 793 -36.62 -4.47 28.11
CA ARG A 793 -37.73 -4.89 28.95
C ARG A 793 -38.88 -5.36 28.09
N TRP A 794 -39.05 -6.68 27.96
CA TRP A 794 -40.06 -7.28 27.11
C TRP A 794 -41.42 -7.36 27.81
N GLY A 795 -42.47 -6.93 27.11
CA GLY A 795 -43.86 -7.14 27.47
C GLY A 795 -44.45 -8.32 26.69
N PHE A 796 -45.07 -9.29 27.36
CA PHE A 796 -45.70 -10.44 26.70
C PHE A 796 -47.21 -10.29 26.68
N ILE A 797 -47.79 -10.22 25.49
CA ILE A 797 -49.23 -10.38 25.29
C ILE A 797 -49.49 -11.86 24.98
N GLY A 798 -50.04 -12.58 25.96
CA GLY A 798 -50.32 -14.02 25.87
C GLY A 798 -49.33 -14.87 26.66
N CYS A 799 -49.88 -15.83 27.44
CA CYS A 799 -49.12 -16.78 28.27
C CYS A 799 -49.29 -18.21 27.74
N GLY A 800 -49.05 -18.40 26.44
CA GLY A 800 -49.17 -19.67 25.72
C GLY A 800 -47.92 -20.56 25.83
N ARG A 801 -47.93 -21.70 25.11
CA ARG A 801 -46.79 -22.62 25.05
C ARG A 801 -45.58 -21.99 24.36
N ILE A 802 -45.79 -21.34 23.20
CA ILE A 802 -44.70 -20.65 22.50
C ILE A 802 -44.15 -19.46 23.31
N ALA A 803 -45.03 -18.75 24.04
CA ALA A 803 -44.61 -17.70 24.96
C ALA A 803 -43.67 -18.21 26.07
N ASN A 804 -43.94 -19.41 26.60
CA ASN A 804 -43.05 -20.06 27.58
C ASN A 804 -41.68 -20.34 26.95
N ASP A 805 -41.66 -20.90 25.74
CA ASP A 805 -40.42 -21.26 25.05
C ASP A 805 -39.59 -20.01 24.71
N PHE A 806 -40.23 -18.94 24.24
CA PHE A 806 -39.58 -17.65 23.99
C PHE A 806 -39.08 -16.99 25.30
N ALA A 807 -39.85 -17.07 26.38
CA ALA A 807 -39.42 -16.55 27.69
C ALA A 807 -38.18 -17.29 28.23
N LEU A 808 -38.10 -18.61 28.06
CA LEU A 808 -36.92 -19.40 28.46
C LEU A 808 -35.65 -18.97 27.72
N VAL A 809 -35.74 -18.61 26.43
CA VAL A 809 -34.55 -18.17 25.69
C VAL A 809 -34.13 -16.73 26.01
N LEU A 810 -35.08 -15.85 26.39
CA LEU A 810 -34.76 -14.48 26.80
C LEU A 810 -33.89 -14.43 28.06
N ASP A 811 -34.06 -15.36 29.00
CA ASP A 811 -33.22 -15.44 30.22
C ASP A 811 -31.74 -15.68 29.91
N TYR A 812 -31.43 -16.19 28.73
CA TYR A 812 -30.07 -16.46 28.25
C TYR A 812 -29.50 -15.33 27.38
N LEU A 813 -30.31 -14.30 27.11
CA LEU A 813 -29.88 -13.05 26.51
C LEU A 813 -29.70 -12.02 27.62
N ASP A 814 -28.46 -11.80 28.02
CA ASP A 814 -28.13 -10.83 29.07
C ASP A 814 -28.56 -9.38 28.77
N SER A 815 -28.88 -9.10 27.51
CA SER A 815 -29.40 -7.84 27.00
C SER A 815 -30.93 -7.77 26.98
N SER A 816 -31.63 -8.73 27.55
CA SER A 816 -33.10 -8.79 27.58
C SER A 816 -33.60 -9.28 28.93
N GLU A 817 -34.85 -8.98 29.22
CA GLU A 817 -35.58 -9.59 30.33
C GLU A 817 -37.07 -9.68 30.03
N VAL A 818 -37.70 -10.72 30.55
CA VAL A 818 -39.16 -10.79 30.66
C VAL A 818 -39.57 -9.78 31.74
N PHE A 819 -40.01 -8.58 31.35
CA PHE A 819 -40.32 -7.53 32.31
C PHE A 819 -41.77 -7.56 32.77
N ALA A 820 -42.70 -7.69 31.82
CA ALA A 820 -44.13 -7.69 32.09
C ALA A 820 -44.85 -8.74 31.24
N VAL A 821 -45.90 -9.33 31.80
CA VAL A 821 -46.75 -10.29 31.09
C VAL A 821 -48.22 -10.00 31.32
N ALA A 822 -49.06 -10.24 30.32
CA ALA A 822 -50.49 -10.03 30.42
C ALA A 822 -51.29 -11.21 29.87
N SER A 823 -52.43 -11.45 30.52
CA SER A 823 -53.44 -12.41 30.13
C SER A 823 -54.81 -11.87 30.57
N ARG A 824 -55.87 -12.19 29.82
CA ARG A 824 -57.26 -11.88 30.21
C ARG A 824 -57.65 -12.54 31.55
N ASP A 825 -56.96 -13.61 31.92
CA ASP A 825 -56.97 -14.19 33.26
C ASP A 825 -55.74 -13.73 34.02
N PHE A 826 -55.94 -12.89 35.03
CA PHE A 826 -54.89 -12.35 35.88
C PHE A 826 -54.13 -13.44 36.64
N ASN A 827 -54.79 -14.52 37.08
CA ASN A 827 -54.11 -15.61 37.78
C ASN A 827 -53.11 -16.31 36.85
N ARG A 828 -53.51 -16.53 35.59
CA ARG A 828 -52.62 -17.09 34.56
C ARG A 828 -51.44 -16.17 34.25
N ALA A 829 -51.65 -14.85 34.19
CA ALA A 829 -50.55 -13.88 34.03
C ALA A 829 -49.57 -13.95 35.21
N ARG A 830 -50.09 -14.00 36.44
CA ARG A 830 -49.29 -14.09 37.67
C ARG A 830 -48.49 -15.40 37.75
N GLU A 831 -49.09 -16.53 37.41
CA GLU A 831 -48.39 -17.82 37.37
C GLU A 831 -47.26 -17.82 36.33
N PHE A 832 -47.51 -17.24 35.16
CA PHE A 832 -46.49 -17.12 34.12
C PHE A 832 -45.35 -16.17 34.55
N ALA A 833 -45.69 -15.03 35.16
CA ALA A 833 -44.72 -14.09 35.72
C ALA A 833 -43.82 -14.76 36.76
N ASN A 834 -44.41 -15.50 37.70
CA ASN A 834 -43.65 -16.23 38.73
C ASN A 834 -42.72 -17.28 38.14
N ARG A 835 -43.12 -17.95 37.04
CA ARG A 835 -42.31 -18.99 36.39
C ARG A 835 -41.07 -18.43 35.69
N HIS A 836 -41.21 -17.27 35.04
CA HIS A 836 -40.16 -16.65 34.22
C HIS A 836 -39.53 -15.40 34.85
N GLY A 837 -39.79 -15.15 36.13
CA GLY A 837 -39.20 -14.02 36.85
C GLY A 837 -39.67 -12.63 36.38
N ALA A 838 -40.87 -12.51 35.79
CA ALA A 838 -41.36 -11.22 35.32
C ALA A 838 -41.68 -10.27 36.49
N THR A 839 -41.27 -9.01 36.36
CA THR A 839 -41.46 -7.99 37.41
C THR A 839 -42.93 -7.62 37.58
N ARG A 840 -43.71 -7.62 36.49
CA ARG A 840 -45.11 -7.17 36.49
C ARG A 840 -46.03 -8.18 35.80
N ALA A 841 -47.25 -8.32 36.31
CA ALA A 841 -48.32 -9.11 35.71
C ALA A 841 -49.59 -8.25 35.60
N TYR A 842 -50.26 -8.30 34.45
CA TYR A 842 -51.45 -7.50 34.16
C TYR A 842 -52.65 -8.38 33.79
N GLY A 843 -53.85 -7.94 34.19
CA GLY A 843 -55.12 -8.59 33.84
C GLY A 843 -55.70 -8.11 32.51
N SER A 844 -55.11 -7.06 31.93
CA SER A 844 -55.51 -6.48 30.65
C SER A 844 -54.30 -6.18 29.76
N TYR A 845 -54.45 -6.40 28.45
CA TYR A 845 -53.42 -6.05 27.47
C TYR A 845 -53.24 -4.53 27.35
N LEU A 846 -54.28 -3.73 27.62
CA LEU A 846 -54.20 -2.28 27.62
C LEU A 846 -53.29 -1.76 28.75
N GLU A 847 -53.37 -2.37 29.94
CA GLU A 847 -52.51 -2.02 31.08
C GLU A 847 -51.04 -2.30 30.73
N LEU A 848 -50.75 -3.45 30.10
CA LEU A 848 -49.39 -3.79 29.69
C LEU A 848 -48.84 -2.78 28.68
N VAL A 849 -49.54 -2.49 27.58
CA VAL A 849 -48.98 -1.59 26.56
C VAL A 849 -48.87 -0.14 27.05
N SER A 850 -49.65 0.23 28.07
CA SER A 850 -49.60 1.56 28.72
C SER A 850 -48.42 1.70 29.69
N ASP A 851 -47.72 0.62 30.02
CA ASP A 851 -46.57 0.65 30.91
C ASP A 851 -45.38 1.36 30.24
N PRO A 852 -44.92 2.52 30.76
CA PRO A 852 -43.81 3.25 30.15
C PRO A 852 -42.48 2.50 30.22
N ASP A 853 -42.36 1.51 31.11
CA ASP A 853 -41.13 0.72 31.29
C ASP A 853 -40.98 -0.41 30.27
N ILE A 854 -41.98 -0.71 29.46
CA ILE A 854 -41.84 -1.74 28.41
C ILE A 854 -41.16 -1.15 27.18
N ASP A 855 -40.10 -1.81 26.72
CA ASP A 855 -39.32 -1.37 25.56
C ASP A 855 -39.81 -2.01 24.25
N ILE A 856 -40.33 -3.23 24.30
CA ILE A 856 -40.86 -3.99 23.16
C ILE A 856 -41.94 -4.97 23.63
N VAL A 857 -42.92 -5.24 22.78
CA VAL A 857 -44.00 -6.20 23.06
C VAL A 857 -43.89 -7.42 22.15
N TYR A 858 -43.87 -8.61 22.73
CA TYR A 858 -44.05 -9.87 22.03
C TYR A 858 -45.51 -10.33 22.11
N ILE A 859 -46.13 -10.52 20.95
CA ILE A 859 -47.53 -10.89 20.80
C ILE A 859 -47.57 -12.38 20.48
N ALA A 860 -47.89 -13.18 21.49
CA ALA A 860 -47.93 -14.64 21.45
C ALA A 860 -49.35 -15.18 21.67
N THR A 861 -50.34 -14.44 21.17
CA THR A 861 -51.75 -14.85 21.19
C THR A 861 -52.07 -15.72 19.98
N ILE A 862 -53.33 -16.15 19.87
CA ILE A 862 -53.79 -16.87 18.67
C ILE A 862 -53.81 -15.92 17.45
N PRO A 863 -53.61 -16.43 16.22
CA PRO A 863 -53.46 -15.61 15.01
C PRO A 863 -54.63 -14.65 14.72
N GLU A 864 -55.87 -15.03 15.08
CA GLU A 864 -57.07 -14.21 14.92
C GLU A 864 -56.98 -12.87 15.67
N LEU A 865 -56.11 -12.79 16.68
CA LEU A 865 -55.94 -11.61 17.54
C LEU A 865 -54.67 -10.81 17.21
N HIS A 866 -53.80 -11.29 16.30
CA HIS A 866 -52.52 -10.65 16.00
C HIS A 866 -52.68 -9.20 15.57
N ARG A 867 -53.59 -8.90 14.63
CA ARG A 867 -53.84 -7.51 14.21
C ARG A 867 -54.28 -6.64 15.39
N GLN A 868 -55.27 -7.07 16.17
CA GLN A 868 -55.82 -6.26 17.25
C GLN A 868 -54.76 -5.93 18.32
N HIS A 869 -53.94 -6.92 18.68
CA HIS A 869 -52.88 -6.73 19.66
C HIS A 869 -51.69 -5.94 19.11
N ALA A 870 -51.34 -6.14 17.83
CA ALA A 870 -50.31 -5.35 17.17
C ALA A 870 -50.72 -3.88 17.07
N GLU A 871 -51.96 -3.60 16.65
CA GLU A 871 -52.50 -2.24 16.61
C GLU A 871 -52.52 -1.60 18.00
N LEU A 872 -52.94 -2.34 19.02
CA LEU A 872 -52.94 -1.89 20.42
C LEU A 872 -51.53 -1.46 20.88
N ALA A 873 -50.51 -2.30 20.67
CA ALA A 873 -49.14 -2.03 21.07
C ALA A 873 -48.49 -0.89 20.26
N LEU A 874 -48.66 -0.90 18.93
CA LEU A 874 -48.13 0.15 18.05
C LEU A 874 -48.79 1.51 18.30
N MET A 875 -50.09 1.54 18.59
CA MET A 875 -50.78 2.78 18.95
C MET A 875 -50.24 3.38 20.25
N ALA A 876 -49.92 2.53 21.23
CA ALA A 876 -49.29 2.87 22.51
C ALA A 876 -47.79 3.23 22.38
N GLY A 877 -47.21 3.21 21.18
CA GLY A 877 -45.82 3.59 20.97
C GLY A 877 -44.81 2.46 21.19
N LYS A 878 -45.25 1.20 21.24
CA LYS A 878 -44.39 0.05 21.51
C LYS A 878 -43.98 -0.65 20.21
N PRO A 879 -42.66 -0.91 19.98
CA PRO A 879 -42.19 -1.91 19.03
C PRO A 879 -42.84 -3.27 19.24
N VAL A 880 -43.01 -4.05 18.18
CA VAL A 880 -43.68 -5.36 18.26
C VAL A 880 -42.93 -6.48 17.55
N LEU A 881 -42.88 -7.64 18.20
CA LEU A 881 -42.65 -8.95 17.59
C LEU A 881 -43.97 -9.71 17.64
N ILE A 882 -44.48 -10.15 16.48
CA ILE A 882 -45.79 -10.80 16.37
C ILE A 882 -45.58 -12.25 15.96
N GLU A 883 -46.05 -13.21 16.75
CA GLU A 883 -45.96 -14.64 16.41
C GLU A 883 -46.46 -14.95 15.00
N LYS A 884 -45.97 -16.05 14.40
CA LYS A 884 -46.42 -16.47 13.08
C LYS A 884 -47.84 -17.03 13.11
N PRO A 885 -48.62 -16.87 12.02
CA PRO A 885 -48.39 -15.93 10.92
C PRO A 885 -48.60 -14.48 11.37
N LEU A 886 -47.98 -13.51 10.68
CA LEU A 886 -48.13 -12.08 10.96
C LEU A 886 -49.61 -11.65 11.07
N ALA A 887 -50.47 -12.18 10.21
CA ALA A 887 -51.92 -12.08 10.23
C ALA A 887 -52.55 -13.20 9.39
N LEU A 888 -53.86 -13.41 9.50
CA LEU A 888 -54.60 -14.40 8.71
C LEU A 888 -54.99 -13.91 7.30
N THR A 889 -54.94 -12.60 7.05
CA THR A 889 -55.29 -12.03 5.73
C THR A 889 -54.25 -10.99 5.30
N VAL A 890 -54.10 -10.83 3.99
CA VAL A 890 -53.25 -9.79 3.41
C VAL A 890 -53.67 -8.40 3.87
N GLU A 891 -54.98 -8.15 3.98
CA GLU A 891 -55.50 -6.85 4.43
C GLU A 891 -54.99 -6.52 5.84
N ASP A 892 -55.09 -7.47 6.76
CA ASP A 892 -54.68 -7.28 8.14
C ASP A 892 -53.16 -7.10 8.26
N ALA A 893 -52.36 -7.89 7.53
CA ALA A 893 -50.90 -7.74 7.48
C ALA A 893 -50.48 -6.36 6.94
N VAL A 894 -51.14 -5.88 5.87
CA VAL A 894 -50.90 -4.54 5.31
C VAL A 894 -51.29 -3.44 6.30
N ARG A 895 -52.38 -3.61 7.05
CA ARG A 895 -52.80 -2.65 8.10
C ARG A 895 -51.74 -2.54 9.21
N ILE A 896 -51.24 -3.66 9.71
CA ILE A 896 -50.16 -3.70 10.71
C ILE A 896 -48.93 -2.96 10.18
N LYS A 897 -48.45 -3.30 8.97
CA LYS A 897 -47.29 -2.64 8.35
C LYS A 897 -47.49 -1.13 8.18
N LYS A 898 -48.67 -0.71 7.69
CA LYS A 898 -49.01 0.72 7.52
C LYS A 898 -48.97 1.45 8.86
N LEU A 899 -49.50 0.86 9.93
CA LEU A 899 -49.50 1.47 11.25
C LEU A 899 -48.09 1.54 11.84
N ALA A 900 -47.29 0.47 11.74
CA ALA A 900 -45.90 0.45 12.20
C ALA A 900 -45.07 1.52 11.49
N ASN A 901 -45.21 1.63 10.16
CA ASN A 901 -44.59 2.69 9.37
C ASN A 901 -45.07 4.09 9.79
N LYS A 902 -46.37 4.30 9.98
CA LYS A 902 -46.92 5.59 10.43
C LYS A 902 -46.37 5.99 11.80
N LYS A 903 -46.22 5.03 12.71
CA LYS A 903 -45.69 5.25 14.06
C LYS A 903 -44.17 5.27 14.13
N GLN A 904 -43.50 4.90 13.03
CA GLN A 904 -42.03 4.78 12.92
C GLN A 904 -41.47 3.79 13.95
N LEU A 905 -42.21 2.71 14.22
CA LEU A 905 -41.86 1.69 15.21
C LEU A 905 -41.39 0.42 14.51
N PHE A 906 -40.52 -0.33 15.20
CA PHE A 906 -40.11 -1.65 14.75
C PHE A 906 -41.28 -2.63 14.79
N CYS A 907 -41.43 -3.41 13.72
CA CYS A 907 -42.42 -4.48 13.60
C CYS A 907 -41.81 -5.66 12.83
N MET A 908 -41.94 -6.86 13.39
CA MET A 908 -41.43 -8.10 12.78
C MET A 908 -42.39 -9.27 13.05
N GLU A 909 -42.50 -10.18 12.08
CA GLU A 909 -43.15 -11.49 12.26
C GLU A 909 -42.19 -12.46 12.96
N GLY A 910 -42.71 -13.32 13.83
CA GLY A 910 -42.04 -14.39 14.55
C GLY A 910 -41.71 -15.58 13.64
N MET A 911 -40.98 -15.32 12.54
CA MET A 911 -40.56 -16.34 11.58
C MET A 911 -39.15 -16.85 11.92
N TRP A 912 -39.01 -17.44 13.10
CA TRP A 912 -37.76 -17.86 13.71
C TRP A 912 -36.82 -18.67 12.81
N MET A 913 -37.36 -19.52 11.93
CA MET A 913 -36.64 -20.30 10.92
C MET A 913 -35.61 -19.45 10.14
N ARG A 914 -35.95 -18.20 9.81
CA ARG A 914 -35.08 -17.25 9.08
C ARG A 914 -33.72 -17.01 9.74
N PHE A 915 -33.66 -17.17 11.06
CA PHE A 915 -32.53 -16.76 11.89
C PHE A 915 -31.65 -17.93 12.33
N PHE A 916 -32.03 -19.18 12.02
CA PHE A 916 -31.20 -20.34 12.29
C PHE A 916 -29.85 -20.23 11.56
N PRO A 917 -28.71 -20.55 12.21
CA PRO A 917 -27.40 -20.59 11.57
C PRO A 917 -27.36 -21.46 10.32
N ALA A 918 -28.10 -22.58 10.31
CA ALA A 918 -28.25 -23.44 9.16
C ALA A 918 -28.87 -22.71 7.94
N ILE A 919 -29.94 -21.95 8.16
CA ILE A 919 -30.62 -21.18 7.10
C ILE A 919 -29.78 -19.98 6.65
N LYS A 920 -29.10 -19.31 7.58
CA LYS A 920 -28.11 -18.27 7.27
C LYS A 920 -26.99 -18.83 6.38
N TYR A 921 -26.45 -19.99 6.75
CA TYR A 921 -25.43 -20.68 5.96
C TYR A 921 -25.94 -21.02 4.54
N CYS A 922 -27.18 -21.51 4.39
CA CYS A 922 -27.78 -21.72 3.07
C CYS A 922 -27.82 -20.45 2.22
N ARG A 923 -28.20 -19.30 2.80
CA ARG A 923 -28.18 -18.01 2.09
C ARG A 923 -26.77 -17.61 1.67
N ASP A 924 -25.80 -17.75 2.58
CA ASP A 924 -24.41 -17.37 2.34
C ASP A 924 -23.81 -18.19 1.18
N ILE A 925 -24.01 -19.51 1.16
CA ILE A 925 -23.49 -20.35 0.08
C ILE A 925 -24.19 -20.12 -1.26
N ILE A 926 -25.48 -19.75 -1.25
CA ILE A 926 -26.20 -19.34 -2.47
C ILE A 926 -25.62 -18.03 -3.01
N ASN A 927 -25.42 -17.03 -2.14
CA ASN A 927 -24.89 -15.73 -2.51
C ASN A 927 -23.43 -15.78 -3.00
N LEU A 928 -22.65 -16.73 -2.47
CA LEU A 928 -21.28 -17.00 -2.94
C LEU A 928 -21.22 -17.74 -4.29
N GLY A 929 -22.37 -18.15 -4.85
CA GLY A 929 -22.46 -18.86 -6.12
C GLY A 929 -22.06 -20.34 -6.02
N ASN A 930 -22.02 -20.93 -4.82
CA ASN A 930 -21.47 -22.27 -4.60
C ASN A 930 -22.24 -23.41 -5.27
N ILE A 931 -23.49 -23.16 -5.68
CA ILE A 931 -24.34 -24.09 -6.42
C ILE A 931 -24.77 -23.52 -7.79
N GLY A 932 -24.13 -22.45 -8.26
CA GLY A 932 -24.50 -21.75 -9.48
C GLY A 932 -25.84 -20.98 -9.35
N LYS A 933 -26.49 -20.68 -10.49
CA LYS A 933 -27.78 -19.97 -10.51
C LYS A 933 -28.89 -20.90 -9.99
N VAL A 934 -29.63 -20.47 -8.97
CA VAL A 934 -30.76 -21.25 -8.43
C VAL A 934 -31.88 -21.33 -9.47
N SER A 935 -32.29 -22.55 -9.83
CA SER A 935 -33.30 -22.84 -10.85
C SER A 935 -34.58 -23.45 -10.28
N GLN A 936 -34.48 -24.28 -9.23
CA GLN A 936 -35.63 -24.94 -8.63
C GLN A 936 -35.53 -24.97 -7.09
N LEU A 937 -36.67 -24.84 -6.41
CA LEU A 937 -36.79 -25.04 -4.97
C LEU A 937 -37.93 -26.02 -4.67
N ARG A 938 -37.73 -26.90 -3.68
CA ARG A 938 -38.76 -27.78 -3.14
C ARG A 938 -38.76 -27.66 -1.63
N ALA A 939 -39.91 -27.42 -1.02
CA ALA A 939 -40.02 -27.31 0.43
C ALA A 939 -41.34 -27.93 0.91
N ASP A 940 -41.25 -28.77 1.93
CA ASP A 940 -42.40 -29.42 2.57
C ASP A 940 -42.40 -29.15 4.07
N LEU A 941 -43.58 -28.84 4.62
CA LEU A 941 -43.84 -28.98 6.04
C LEU A 941 -45.21 -29.63 6.25
N SER A 942 -45.19 -30.96 6.33
CA SER A 942 -46.39 -31.78 6.47
C SER A 942 -46.23 -32.68 7.70
N PHE A 943 -47.17 -32.60 8.64
CA PHE A 943 -47.20 -33.45 9.83
C PHE A 943 -48.63 -33.77 10.22
N ASP A 944 -48.83 -34.89 10.91
CA ASP A 944 -50.17 -35.28 11.35
C ASP A 944 -50.57 -34.56 12.65
N LEU A 945 -51.28 -33.43 12.52
CA LEU A 945 -51.71 -32.61 13.67
C LEU A 945 -52.57 -33.41 14.67
N ARG A 946 -53.24 -34.48 14.23
CA ARG A 946 -54.02 -35.35 15.14
C ARG A 946 -53.14 -36.10 16.12
N LYS A 947 -51.94 -36.48 15.69
CA LYS A 947 -50.95 -37.16 16.54
C LYS A 947 -50.17 -36.16 17.39
N ASP A 948 -49.93 -34.97 16.87
CA ASP A 948 -49.17 -33.92 17.55
C ASP A 948 -50.00 -33.24 18.66
N GLU A 949 -51.16 -32.66 18.32
CA GLU A 949 -51.98 -31.88 19.26
C GLU A 949 -53.43 -32.37 19.41
N GLY A 950 -53.92 -33.22 18.51
CA GLY A 950 -55.28 -33.76 18.53
C GLY A 950 -56.34 -32.91 17.82
N LEU A 951 -57.57 -33.40 17.77
CA LEU A 951 -58.70 -32.75 17.06
C LEU A 951 -59.21 -31.48 17.76
N GLN A 952 -58.91 -31.32 19.04
CA GLN A 952 -59.24 -30.13 19.83
C GLN A 952 -58.27 -28.96 19.61
N SER A 953 -57.20 -29.14 18.82
CA SER A 953 -56.23 -28.07 18.58
C SER A 953 -56.88 -26.88 17.89
N PRO A 954 -56.66 -25.63 18.35
CA PRO A 954 -57.17 -24.45 17.67
C PRO A 954 -56.56 -24.24 16.28
N LYS A 955 -55.42 -24.88 15.97
CA LYS A 955 -54.75 -24.81 14.66
C LYS A 955 -55.61 -25.30 13.50
N TRP A 956 -56.60 -26.17 13.76
CA TRP A 956 -57.58 -26.57 12.75
C TRP A 956 -58.42 -25.40 12.22
N LYS A 957 -58.61 -24.34 13.01
CA LYS A 957 -59.34 -23.12 12.60
C LYS A 957 -58.47 -22.11 11.87
N VAL A 958 -57.15 -22.29 11.92
CA VAL A 958 -56.17 -21.43 11.25
C VAL A 958 -55.90 -21.92 9.82
N GLY A 959 -56.06 -23.24 9.58
CA GLY A 959 -55.69 -23.88 8.33
C GLY A 959 -54.23 -24.34 8.33
N ALA A 960 -53.96 -25.46 7.64
CA ALA A 960 -52.63 -26.04 7.54
C ALA A 960 -51.65 -25.09 6.82
N GLY A 961 -52.14 -24.27 5.90
CA GLY A 961 -51.33 -23.31 5.17
C GLY A 961 -50.79 -22.20 6.07
N MET A 962 -51.66 -21.59 6.87
CA MET A 962 -51.26 -20.48 7.76
C MET A 962 -50.47 -20.96 8.99
N ASP A 963 -50.64 -22.21 9.42
CA ASP A 963 -49.84 -22.77 10.52
C ASP A 963 -48.51 -23.36 10.03
N ALA A 964 -48.54 -24.28 9.07
CA ALA A 964 -47.37 -25.02 8.58
C ALA A 964 -46.83 -24.47 7.25
N GLY A 965 -47.71 -24.20 6.28
CA GLY A 965 -47.34 -23.74 4.93
C GLY A 965 -46.57 -22.42 4.87
N VAL A 966 -46.67 -21.58 5.90
CA VAL A 966 -45.89 -20.34 6.02
C VAL A 966 -44.38 -20.59 5.95
N TYR A 967 -43.85 -21.66 6.54
CA TYR A 967 -42.41 -21.96 6.52
C TYR A 967 -41.85 -22.27 5.11
N PRO A 968 -42.42 -23.22 4.35
CA PRO A 968 -41.93 -23.51 3.00
C PRO A 968 -42.15 -22.31 2.05
N VAL A 969 -43.25 -21.58 2.17
CA VAL A 969 -43.50 -20.36 1.37
C VAL A 969 -42.47 -19.26 1.67
N HIS A 970 -42.21 -18.99 2.96
CA HIS A 970 -41.17 -18.05 3.36
C HIS A 970 -39.82 -18.46 2.77
N THR A 971 -39.49 -19.74 2.78
CA THR A 971 -38.23 -20.22 2.21
C THR A 971 -38.12 -19.92 0.72
N ALA A 972 -39.19 -20.14 -0.06
CA ALA A 972 -39.22 -19.79 -1.47
C ALA A 972 -38.92 -18.30 -1.70
N LEU A 973 -39.57 -17.42 -0.93
CA LEU A 973 -39.36 -15.97 -1.01
C LEU A 973 -37.94 -15.54 -0.63
N MET A 974 -37.33 -16.20 0.35
CA MET A 974 -35.96 -15.91 0.78
C MET A 974 -34.92 -16.26 -0.29
N VAL A 975 -35.14 -17.36 -1.01
CA VAL A 975 -34.17 -17.90 -1.97
C VAL A 975 -34.38 -17.30 -3.36
N LEU A 976 -35.62 -17.12 -3.79
CA LEU A 976 -35.99 -16.73 -5.15
C LEU A 976 -36.52 -15.30 -5.26
N GLY A 977 -36.76 -14.62 -4.12
CA GLY A 977 -37.27 -13.26 -4.06
C GLY A 977 -38.79 -13.18 -4.21
N ARG A 978 -39.29 -11.97 -4.53
CA ARG A 978 -40.74 -11.67 -4.62
C ARG A 978 -41.25 -11.47 -6.07
N GLY A 979 -40.39 -11.62 -7.07
CA GLY A 979 -40.77 -11.49 -8.48
C GLY A 979 -41.45 -12.76 -8.98
N ILE A 980 -42.73 -12.93 -8.66
CA ILE A 980 -43.55 -14.09 -9.02
C ILE A 980 -44.34 -13.73 -10.28
N SER A 981 -44.20 -14.55 -11.33
CA SER A 981 -44.87 -14.36 -12.62
C SER A 981 -46.18 -15.15 -12.72
N ASP A 982 -46.27 -16.31 -12.08
CA ASP A 982 -47.47 -17.16 -12.09
C ASP A 982 -47.54 -18.09 -10.87
N LEU A 983 -48.76 -18.48 -10.48
CA LEU A 983 -49.05 -19.36 -9.34
C LEU A 983 -50.11 -20.39 -9.72
N GLU A 984 -49.81 -21.67 -9.47
CA GLU A 984 -50.78 -22.77 -9.55
C GLU A 984 -51.00 -23.38 -8.16
N PHE A 985 -52.25 -23.77 -7.89
CA PHE A 985 -52.70 -24.24 -6.57
C PHE A 985 -53.32 -25.63 -6.64
N SER A 986 -53.12 -26.42 -5.58
CA SER A 986 -53.78 -27.70 -5.37
C SER A 986 -53.91 -27.98 -3.88
N GLY A 987 -54.94 -28.70 -3.45
CA GLY A 987 -55.11 -29.06 -2.05
C GLY A 987 -56.49 -29.62 -1.73
N VAL A 988 -56.72 -29.86 -0.45
CA VAL A 988 -57.97 -30.41 0.11
C VAL A 988 -58.32 -29.71 1.43
N LEU A 989 -59.61 -29.59 1.72
CA LEU A 989 -60.09 -29.12 3.02
C LEU A 989 -59.83 -30.15 4.12
N ASP A 990 -59.86 -29.70 5.37
CA ASP A 990 -59.98 -30.61 6.50
C ASP A 990 -61.29 -31.40 6.44
N ASN A 991 -61.25 -32.66 6.87
CA ASN A 991 -62.42 -33.53 6.92
C ASN A 991 -63.09 -33.54 8.31
N TYR A 992 -62.81 -32.53 9.15
CA TYR A 992 -63.21 -32.49 10.56
C TYR A 992 -64.20 -31.35 10.88
N GLY A 993 -64.63 -30.61 9.87
CA GLY A 993 -65.70 -29.63 9.96
C GLY A 993 -65.24 -28.20 10.21
N PHE A 994 -63.94 -27.91 10.09
CA PHE A 994 -63.41 -26.54 10.21
C PHE A 994 -63.52 -25.75 8.89
N GLN A 995 -63.64 -26.45 7.75
CA GLN A 995 -63.75 -25.88 6.41
C GLN A 995 -62.53 -25.03 6.03
N GLU A 996 -61.37 -25.31 6.62
CA GLU A 996 -60.09 -24.69 6.30
C GLU A 996 -59.22 -25.66 5.49
N ASP A 997 -58.13 -25.18 4.90
CA ASP A 997 -57.21 -26.06 4.18
C ASP A 997 -56.58 -27.11 5.13
N GLY A 998 -56.74 -28.39 4.79
CA GLY A 998 -56.13 -29.50 5.53
C GLY A 998 -54.77 -29.89 4.97
N ALA A 999 -54.59 -29.73 3.66
CA ALA A 999 -53.32 -29.87 2.95
C ALA A 999 -53.33 -29.03 1.67
N GLY A 1000 -52.18 -28.46 1.32
CA GLY A 1000 -52.04 -27.57 0.17
C GLY A 1000 -50.68 -27.67 -0.51
N LEU A 1001 -50.65 -27.24 -1.77
CA LEU A 1001 -49.48 -27.16 -2.61
C LEU A 1001 -49.56 -25.92 -3.49
N ILE A 1002 -48.44 -25.21 -3.60
CA ILE A 1002 -48.25 -24.12 -4.56
C ILE A 1002 -47.11 -24.49 -5.49
N TYR A 1003 -47.36 -24.38 -6.79
CA TYR A 1003 -46.33 -24.33 -7.81
C TYR A 1003 -46.16 -22.88 -8.26
N ALA A 1004 -44.99 -22.29 -8.01
CA ALA A 1004 -44.72 -20.88 -8.28
C ALA A 1004 -43.67 -20.70 -9.37
N HIS A 1005 -43.97 -19.82 -10.33
CA HIS A 1005 -43.04 -19.35 -11.35
C HIS A 1005 -42.52 -17.97 -10.97
N PHE A 1006 -41.21 -17.75 -11.15
CA PHE A 1006 -40.56 -16.47 -10.85
C PHE A 1006 -40.08 -15.78 -12.13
N ASP A 1007 -40.03 -14.45 -12.12
CA ASP A 1007 -39.52 -13.60 -13.20
C ASP A 1007 -38.08 -13.93 -13.59
N SER A 1008 -37.31 -14.51 -12.66
CA SER A 1008 -35.94 -14.99 -12.87
C SER A 1008 -35.84 -16.21 -13.80
N GLY A 1009 -36.97 -16.84 -14.11
CA GLY A 1009 -37.10 -18.14 -14.78
C GLY A 1009 -36.97 -19.34 -13.85
N SER A 1010 -36.88 -19.12 -12.53
CA SER A 1010 -36.82 -20.20 -11.52
C SER A 1010 -38.22 -20.68 -11.14
N THR A 1011 -38.34 -21.90 -10.60
CA THR A 1011 -39.62 -22.44 -10.09
C THR A 1011 -39.51 -22.93 -8.64
N ALA A 1012 -40.62 -22.88 -7.91
CA ALA A 1012 -40.71 -23.47 -6.57
C ALA A 1012 -41.93 -24.39 -6.46
N VAL A 1013 -41.75 -25.51 -5.75
CA VAL A 1013 -42.84 -26.37 -5.28
C VAL A 1013 -42.85 -26.32 -3.77
N VAL A 1014 -43.93 -25.80 -3.19
CA VAL A 1014 -44.10 -25.73 -1.73
C VAL A 1014 -45.35 -26.49 -1.33
N SER A 1015 -45.24 -27.35 -0.32
CA SER A 1015 -46.35 -28.18 0.17
C SER A 1015 -46.45 -28.17 1.69
N TRP A 1016 -47.66 -28.43 2.19
CA TRP A 1016 -47.95 -28.55 3.60
C TRP A 1016 -49.17 -29.44 3.86
N SER A 1017 -49.28 -29.98 5.07
CA SER A 1017 -50.40 -30.82 5.48
C SER A 1017 -50.50 -30.96 6.99
N HIS A 1018 -51.73 -30.97 7.51
CA HIS A 1018 -52.07 -31.41 8.87
C HIS A 1018 -52.62 -32.85 8.90
N LEU A 1019 -52.75 -33.49 7.74
CA LEU A 1019 -53.47 -34.77 7.59
C LEU A 1019 -52.53 -35.98 7.55
N VAL A 1020 -51.25 -35.79 7.27
CA VAL A 1020 -50.26 -36.86 7.06
C VAL A 1020 -48.88 -36.42 7.55
N GLU A 1021 -48.06 -37.40 7.93
CA GLU A 1021 -46.62 -37.19 8.12
C GLU A 1021 -45.93 -37.07 6.76
N GLY A 1022 -45.21 -35.99 6.54
CA GLY A 1022 -44.43 -35.75 5.32
C GLY A 1022 -42.93 -35.83 5.54
N ALA A 1023 -42.18 -35.22 4.62
CA ALA A 1023 -40.73 -35.25 4.66
C ALA A 1023 -40.18 -34.17 5.59
N GLU A 1024 -40.86 -33.02 5.71
CA GLU A 1024 -40.40 -31.86 6.50
C GLU A 1024 -39.00 -31.36 6.09
N GLU A 1025 -38.68 -31.46 4.80
CA GLU A 1025 -37.37 -31.13 4.23
C GLU A 1025 -37.45 -29.97 3.24
N LEU A 1026 -36.30 -29.31 3.02
CA LEU A 1026 -36.12 -28.28 2.02
C LEU A 1026 -34.94 -28.63 1.11
N GLU A 1027 -35.15 -28.52 -0.20
CA GLU A 1027 -34.14 -28.72 -1.22
C GLU A 1027 -34.07 -27.53 -2.19
N ILE A 1028 -32.85 -27.06 -2.45
CA ILE A 1028 -32.56 -25.93 -3.32
C ILE A 1028 -31.62 -26.41 -4.41
N TYR A 1029 -32.00 -26.20 -5.66
CA TYR A 1029 -31.29 -26.70 -6.83
C TYR A 1029 -30.77 -25.54 -7.65
N GLY A 1030 -29.46 -25.54 -7.89
CA GLY A 1030 -28.80 -24.61 -8.79
C GLY A 1030 -28.14 -25.32 -9.97
N THR A 1031 -27.58 -24.54 -10.89
CA THR A 1031 -26.95 -25.05 -12.12
C THR A 1031 -25.71 -25.90 -11.87
N GLU A 1032 -25.04 -25.73 -10.72
CA GLU A 1032 -23.75 -26.38 -10.39
C GLU A 1032 -23.81 -27.20 -9.09
N GLY A 1033 -24.99 -27.32 -8.47
CA GLY A 1033 -25.12 -28.02 -7.21
C GLY A 1033 -26.52 -27.98 -6.62
N ARG A 1034 -26.65 -28.54 -5.41
CA ARG A 1034 -27.89 -28.50 -4.62
C ARG A 1034 -27.60 -28.41 -3.13
N ILE A 1035 -28.56 -27.89 -2.40
CA ILE A 1035 -28.56 -27.80 -0.93
C ILE A 1035 -29.76 -28.60 -0.44
N LYS A 1036 -29.58 -29.36 0.63
CA LYS A 1036 -30.67 -30.01 1.36
C LYS A 1036 -30.62 -29.62 2.82
N VAL A 1037 -31.71 -29.07 3.33
CA VAL A 1037 -31.95 -28.79 4.75
C VAL A 1037 -32.82 -29.91 5.29
N PHE A 1038 -32.31 -30.61 6.30
CA PHE A 1038 -32.93 -31.82 6.83
C PHE A 1038 -34.06 -31.50 7.80
N ALA A 1039 -34.97 -32.46 7.96
CA ALA A 1039 -36.08 -32.37 8.90
C ALA A 1039 -35.61 -32.26 10.37
N PRO A 1040 -36.32 -31.47 11.20
CA PRO A 1040 -37.39 -30.54 10.81
C PRO A 1040 -36.84 -29.25 10.16
N ALA A 1041 -37.17 -28.99 8.89
CA ALA A 1041 -36.58 -27.88 8.13
C ALA A 1041 -36.99 -26.49 8.65
N HIS A 1042 -38.06 -26.40 9.46
CA HIS A 1042 -38.51 -25.16 10.10
C HIS A 1042 -37.70 -24.78 11.34
N CYS A 1043 -36.90 -25.71 11.89
CA CYS A 1043 -35.95 -25.47 12.98
C CYS A 1043 -34.66 -26.31 12.79
N PRO A 1044 -33.90 -26.06 11.71
CA PRO A 1044 -32.92 -27.02 11.20
C PRO A 1044 -31.58 -26.98 11.92
N THR A 1045 -31.03 -28.16 12.21
CA THR A 1045 -29.67 -28.33 12.77
C THR A 1045 -28.69 -29.00 11.80
N LYS A 1046 -29.14 -29.39 10.59
CA LYS A 1046 -28.30 -30.06 9.59
C LYS A 1046 -28.60 -29.60 8.17
N VAL A 1047 -27.53 -29.39 7.39
CA VAL A 1047 -27.60 -29.02 5.97
C VAL A 1047 -26.56 -29.83 5.21
N SER A 1048 -26.90 -30.33 4.02
CA SER A 1048 -25.91 -30.85 3.08
C SER A 1048 -25.81 -29.97 1.84
N VAL A 1049 -24.60 -29.87 1.30
CA VAL A 1049 -24.31 -29.16 0.05
C VAL A 1049 -23.64 -30.14 -0.90
N THR A 1050 -24.26 -30.36 -2.05
CA THR A 1050 -23.71 -31.17 -3.13
C THR A 1050 -23.23 -30.25 -4.25
N ARG A 1051 -21.97 -30.34 -4.65
CA ARG A 1051 -21.44 -29.71 -5.87
C ARG A 1051 -21.31 -30.74 -6.98
N ILE A 1052 -21.68 -30.34 -8.19
CA ILE A 1052 -21.57 -31.15 -9.40
C ILE A 1052 -20.25 -30.77 -10.07
N THR A 1053 -19.24 -31.64 -10.01
CA THR A 1053 -17.86 -31.34 -10.44
C THR A 1053 -17.46 -31.99 -11.77
N GLY A 1054 -18.34 -32.82 -12.35
CA GLY A 1054 -18.09 -33.58 -13.57
C GLY A 1054 -19.35 -34.22 -14.14
N ASP A 1055 -19.32 -35.52 -14.46
CA ASP A 1055 -20.54 -36.23 -14.87
C ASP A 1055 -21.55 -36.25 -13.72
N ARG A 1056 -22.76 -35.76 -14.00
CA ARG A 1056 -23.90 -35.67 -13.07
C ARG A 1056 -24.16 -36.96 -12.29
N ARG A 1057 -23.80 -38.13 -12.83
CA ARG A 1057 -24.06 -39.44 -12.22
C ARG A 1057 -22.92 -39.99 -11.35
N THR A 1058 -21.69 -39.51 -11.50
CA THR A 1058 -20.51 -40.12 -10.84
C THR A 1058 -19.66 -39.14 -10.04
N ASP A 1059 -19.66 -37.85 -10.40
CA ASP A 1059 -18.73 -36.86 -9.84
C ASP A 1059 -19.47 -35.77 -9.05
N ASN A 1060 -20.06 -36.17 -7.92
CA ASN A 1060 -20.74 -35.27 -6.99
C ASN A 1060 -20.03 -35.26 -5.62
N GLU A 1061 -19.58 -34.10 -5.17
CA GLU A 1061 -19.01 -33.92 -3.83
C GLU A 1061 -20.12 -33.44 -2.89
N THR A 1062 -20.53 -34.26 -1.91
CA THR A 1062 -21.53 -33.87 -0.91
C THR A 1062 -20.88 -33.68 0.46
N LYS A 1063 -21.09 -32.52 1.07
CA LYS A 1063 -20.63 -32.21 2.43
C LYS A 1063 -21.81 -31.98 3.35
N LEU A 1064 -21.78 -32.57 4.53
CA LEU A 1064 -22.76 -32.39 5.60
C LEU A 1064 -22.23 -31.36 6.61
N TYR A 1065 -23.09 -30.46 7.04
CA TYR A 1065 -22.82 -29.41 8.01
C TYR A 1065 -23.83 -29.52 9.14
N GLU A 1066 -23.35 -29.49 10.38
CA GLU A 1066 -24.17 -29.56 11.59
C GLU A 1066 -24.09 -28.23 12.35
N PHE A 1067 -25.24 -27.79 12.86
CA PHE A 1067 -25.44 -26.53 13.55
C PHE A 1067 -26.10 -26.82 14.91
N PRO A 1068 -25.30 -27.02 15.98
CA PRO A 1068 -25.84 -27.39 17.28
C PRO A 1068 -26.68 -26.25 17.89
N LEU A 1069 -27.70 -26.62 18.66
CA LEU A 1069 -28.55 -25.66 19.36
C LEU A 1069 -27.86 -25.06 20.59
N PRO A 1070 -28.25 -23.84 21.03
CA PRO A 1070 -27.80 -23.28 22.29
C PRO A 1070 -28.24 -24.15 23.47
N ARG A 1071 -27.38 -24.30 24.48
CA ARG A 1071 -27.69 -25.06 25.70
C ARG A 1071 -28.48 -24.20 26.69
N ILE A 1072 -29.81 -24.25 26.61
CA ILE A 1072 -30.73 -23.47 27.45
C ILE A 1072 -31.43 -24.41 28.44
N ARG A 1073 -31.46 -24.04 29.73
CA ARG A 1073 -32.17 -24.83 30.76
C ARG A 1073 -33.64 -24.43 30.75
N GLY A 1074 -34.51 -25.43 30.74
CA GLY A 1074 -35.94 -25.24 30.77
C GLY A 1074 -36.65 -26.41 30.10
N ARG A 1075 -37.96 -26.49 30.26
CA ARG A 1075 -38.79 -27.45 29.52
C ARG A 1075 -39.43 -26.72 28.35
N PHE A 1076 -38.94 -26.99 27.16
CA PHE A 1076 -39.52 -26.53 25.90
C PHE A 1076 -40.75 -27.36 25.52
N ASN A 1077 -41.67 -26.74 24.79
CA ASN A 1077 -42.91 -27.36 24.30
C ASN A 1077 -42.79 -27.83 22.84
N TYR A 1078 -41.95 -27.18 22.02
CA TYR A 1078 -41.78 -27.51 20.60
C TYR A 1078 -40.35 -27.95 20.25
N PRO A 1079 -40.15 -28.76 19.18
CA PRO A 1079 -38.84 -29.23 18.76
C PRO A 1079 -37.85 -28.10 18.48
N ASN A 1080 -36.62 -28.23 18.98
CA ASN A 1080 -35.52 -27.29 18.77
C ASN A 1080 -35.83 -25.83 19.15
N SER A 1081 -36.75 -25.61 20.09
CA SER A 1081 -37.18 -24.28 20.56
C SER A 1081 -36.06 -23.45 21.19
N GLU A 1082 -34.94 -24.08 21.57
CA GLU A 1082 -33.70 -23.39 21.91
C GLU A 1082 -33.26 -22.41 20.81
N GLY A 1083 -33.62 -22.68 19.55
CA GLY A 1083 -33.34 -21.83 18.40
C GLY A 1083 -34.10 -20.50 18.36
N LEU A 1084 -35.18 -20.32 19.15
CA LEU A 1084 -35.83 -19.01 19.32
C LEU A 1084 -34.86 -17.94 19.85
N TYR A 1085 -33.77 -18.37 20.49
CA TYR A 1085 -32.65 -17.52 20.87
C TYR A 1085 -32.13 -16.67 19.70
N TYR A 1086 -32.03 -17.25 18.50
CA TYR A 1086 -31.51 -16.55 17.31
C TYR A 1086 -32.45 -15.45 16.84
N GLU A 1087 -33.77 -15.68 16.92
CA GLU A 1087 -34.78 -14.67 16.60
C GLU A 1087 -34.78 -13.53 17.62
N ALA A 1088 -34.78 -13.87 18.92
CA ALA A 1088 -34.72 -12.88 19.99
C ALA A 1088 -33.44 -12.02 19.89
N GLN A 1089 -32.29 -12.63 19.56
CA GLN A 1089 -31.05 -11.92 19.30
C GLN A 1089 -31.15 -11.01 18.06
N ALA A 1090 -31.80 -11.47 16.98
CA ALA A 1090 -32.01 -10.64 15.79
C ALA A 1090 -32.89 -9.42 16.08
N VAL A 1091 -33.95 -9.59 16.89
CA VAL A 1091 -34.81 -8.48 17.33
C VAL A 1091 -34.03 -7.48 18.18
N GLN A 1092 -33.24 -7.94 19.15
CA GLN A 1092 -32.38 -7.10 19.97
C GLN A 1092 -31.47 -6.22 19.09
N LEU A 1093 -30.77 -6.83 18.12
CA LEU A 1093 -29.88 -6.13 17.20
C LEU A 1093 -30.63 -5.13 16.31
N CYS A 1094 -31.86 -5.43 15.89
CA CYS A 1094 -32.67 -4.51 15.11
C CYS A 1094 -33.08 -3.27 15.93
N ILE A 1095 -33.54 -3.48 17.16
CA ILE A 1095 -33.94 -2.41 18.08
C ILE A 1095 -32.75 -1.51 18.42
N GLU A 1096 -31.59 -2.09 18.73
CA GLU A 1096 -30.36 -1.32 19.01
C GLU A 1096 -29.91 -0.45 17.85
N LYS A 1097 -30.07 -0.96 16.63
CA LYS A 1097 -29.74 -0.24 15.39
C LYS A 1097 -30.84 0.73 14.95
N ASN A 1098 -31.90 0.91 15.74
CA ASN A 1098 -33.09 1.69 15.40
C ASN A 1098 -33.69 1.31 14.04
N LEU A 1099 -33.65 0.04 13.68
CA LEU A 1099 -34.29 -0.48 12.47
C LEU A 1099 -35.81 -0.58 12.67
N ARG A 1100 -36.57 -0.50 11.59
CA ARG A 1100 -38.05 -0.55 11.60
C ARG A 1100 -38.62 -1.92 11.23
N GLU A 1101 -37.83 -2.73 10.57
CA GLU A 1101 -38.10 -4.13 10.25
C GLU A 1101 -36.75 -4.84 10.14
N SER A 1102 -36.75 -6.16 10.20
CA SER A 1102 -35.52 -6.93 10.00
C SER A 1102 -35.15 -6.95 8.51
N PRO A 1103 -33.88 -6.69 8.13
CA PRO A 1103 -33.44 -6.84 6.75
C PRO A 1103 -33.46 -8.32 6.29
N ASP A 1104 -33.36 -9.25 7.23
CA ASP A 1104 -33.41 -10.71 6.97
C ASP A 1104 -34.85 -11.23 6.86
N LEU A 1105 -35.82 -10.48 7.38
CA LEU A 1105 -37.26 -10.75 7.27
C LEU A 1105 -38.04 -9.43 7.12
N PRO A 1106 -38.04 -8.84 5.91
CA PRO A 1106 -38.86 -7.65 5.66
C PRO A 1106 -40.34 -8.00 5.72
N LEU A 1107 -41.20 -7.10 6.22
CA LEU A 1107 -42.65 -7.35 6.30
C LEU A 1107 -43.29 -7.55 4.92
N ALA A 1108 -42.62 -7.13 3.85
CA ALA A 1108 -43.04 -7.42 2.49
C ALA A 1108 -42.99 -8.92 2.15
N ASP A 1109 -42.06 -9.69 2.73
CA ASP A 1109 -42.03 -11.15 2.56
C ASP A 1109 -43.21 -11.79 3.27
N SER A 1110 -43.49 -11.41 4.52
CA SER A 1110 -44.63 -11.89 5.29
C SER A 1110 -45.96 -11.64 4.59
N ILE A 1111 -46.16 -10.43 4.05
CA ILE A 1111 -47.36 -10.07 3.29
C ILE A 1111 -47.48 -10.92 2.01
N GLN A 1112 -46.37 -11.16 1.31
CA GLN A 1112 -46.38 -12.00 0.11
C GLN A 1112 -46.64 -13.47 0.44
N ALA A 1113 -46.10 -13.98 1.55
CA ALA A 1113 -46.35 -15.34 2.00
C ALA A 1113 -47.83 -15.57 2.34
N ILE A 1114 -48.42 -14.66 3.12
CA ILE A 1114 -49.85 -14.67 3.45
C ILE A 1114 -50.70 -14.63 2.18
N ARG A 1115 -50.35 -13.78 1.21
CA ARG A 1115 -51.06 -13.71 -0.08
C ARG A 1115 -51.09 -15.05 -0.80
N MET A 1116 -49.93 -15.70 -0.93
CA MET A 1116 -49.82 -16.98 -1.63
C MET A 1116 -50.66 -18.07 -0.97
N ILE A 1117 -50.69 -18.11 0.36
CA ILE A 1117 -51.43 -19.11 1.13
C ILE A 1117 -52.94 -18.80 1.09
N GLU A 1118 -53.33 -17.55 1.29
CA GLU A 1118 -54.72 -17.10 1.25
C GLU A 1118 -55.35 -17.38 -0.13
N GLU A 1119 -54.62 -17.13 -1.23
CA GLU A 1119 -55.09 -17.46 -2.58
C GLU A 1119 -55.25 -18.97 -2.82
N CYS A 1120 -54.34 -19.78 -2.25
CA CYS A 1120 -54.41 -21.24 -2.31
C CYS A 1120 -55.60 -21.79 -1.51
N ASP A 1121 -55.81 -21.33 -0.28
CA ASP A 1121 -56.95 -21.71 0.55
C ASP A 1121 -58.29 -21.32 -0.12
N GLN A 1122 -58.40 -20.11 -0.67
CA GLN A 1122 -59.57 -19.70 -1.45
C GLN A 1122 -59.80 -20.58 -2.69
N TYR A 1123 -58.73 -21.01 -3.36
CA TYR A 1123 -58.83 -21.97 -4.47
C TYR A 1123 -59.38 -23.32 -4.00
N ILE A 1124 -58.86 -23.86 -2.89
CA ILE A 1124 -59.29 -25.14 -2.31
C ILE A 1124 -60.76 -25.08 -1.90
N LYS A 1125 -61.17 -24.02 -1.19
CA LYS A 1125 -62.56 -23.78 -0.78
C LYS A 1125 -63.50 -23.69 -1.98
N ARG A 1126 -63.12 -22.95 -3.03
CA ARG A 1126 -63.92 -22.83 -4.28
C ARG A 1126 -64.05 -24.14 -5.05
N ARG A 1127 -63.06 -25.04 -4.94
CA ARG A 1127 -63.08 -26.34 -5.62
C ARG A 1127 -63.88 -27.40 -4.85
N ALA A 1128 -63.97 -27.25 -3.53
CA ALA A 1128 -64.73 -28.14 -2.66
C ALA A 1128 -66.23 -27.79 -2.59
N ALA A 1129 -66.57 -26.50 -2.75
CA ALA A 1129 -67.93 -26.00 -2.95
C ALA A 1129 -68.45 -26.34 -4.36
#